data_AF-A0A5J4RQN9-F1
#
_entry.id   AF-A0A5J4RQN9-F1
#
_cell.length_a   1.000
_cell.length_b   1.000
_cell.length_c   1.000
_cell.angle_alpha   90.00
_cell.angle_beta   90.00
_cell.angle_gamma   90.00
#
_symmetry.space_group_name_H-M   'P 1'
#
loop_
_entity.id
_entity.type
_entity.pdbx_description
1 polymer ?
#
loop_
_entity_poly.entity_id
_entity_poly.type
_entity_poly.pdbx_seq_one_letter_code
_entity_poly.pdbx_strand_id
1 'polypeptide(L)'
;MKSKKRHIIVKDAVVNLCRFLLSGVFIFSGFVKAIDPLGSQYKIQEYLESFGMAAWFPSYFSLGVSIALSSLEFIIGVFLFFGIGRKRTTAIAVFLMLFMTPLTFYLALTNPVSDCGCFGDAWVLTNWQTFGKNIVLLSAAILLFRERRRIIRFVSVKSQGLITLYTLPFIVILSIYCLLYLPILDFRPYKIGVNIRESMAIPPDAKPNVYESIFILEKDGQRKEFALDNYPDSTWTFIDARNVLKEKGYEPPIADFSITDMQSGEDITEKILTDNNYTFLLVAYSIEEADDSNIDLINEIYDYCAENGYGFYGLTSSSDEQIEQWKEKTGAEYPFSLTDNITLKTMIRSNPGLILIKNGTILNKWSDEDLPNEYMLTDRLENIKLGEVKQGKKVESISIIIFWFVLPLLIISGIDDLFVRRRFGRKLIDKLPDLTNLLIEDKMRKNIVAGNWKMNKTFQDGIDFAKELNEVLAKEKPNCDVVICTPFIHLASITPIVNGIGVGAQNSADKTEGAYTGEVSAQMVASTGAKYVILGHSERRAYYGETPEILREKVQLALAAGLTPIFCIGEVLREREANKQNEVVTAQLTGSLFDLSADDFSKIVIAYEPVWAIGTGKTATAAQAQEIHAYIRSVIADNYGKDVADNTSILYGGSCKPSNAKELFDNPDVDGGLIGGAALKIADFKGIIDAFNE
;
A
#
# COMPACT_ATOMS: atom_id res chain seq x y z
N MET A 1 -5.78 -22.65 20.17
CA MET A 1 -5.52 -21.19 20.04
C MET A 1 -4.24 -20.84 19.25
N LYS A 2 -3.06 -21.44 19.52
CA LYS A 2 -1.82 -21.17 18.75
C LYS A 2 -1.98 -21.34 17.22
N SER A 3 -2.70 -22.36 16.76
CA SER A 3 -2.98 -22.60 15.34
C SER A 3 -3.84 -21.49 14.68
N LYS A 4 -4.91 -21.01 15.35
CA LYS A 4 -5.77 -19.92 14.82
C LYS A 4 -5.08 -18.55 14.81
N LYS A 5 -4.33 -18.17 15.86
CA LYS A 5 -3.51 -16.94 15.86
C LYS A 5 -2.42 -17.00 14.78
N ARG A 6 -1.76 -18.16 14.62
CA ARG A 6 -0.81 -18.39 13.52
C ARG A 6 -1.49 -18.25 12.16
N HIS A 7 -2.70 -18.77 11.99
CA HIS A 7 -3.45 -18.66 10.73
C HIS A 7 -3.83 -17.22 10.37
N ILE A 8 -4.20 -16.39 11.35
CA ILE A 8 -4.51 -14.96 11.13
C ILE A 8 -3.24 -14.19 10.74
N ILE A 9 -2.14 -14.37 11.48
CA ILE A 9 -0.86 -13.73 11.18
C ILE A 9 -0.34 -14.17 9.80
N VAL A 10 -0.43 -15.47 9.49
CA VAL A 10 -0.08 -16.00 8.16
C VAL A 10 -0.95 -15.37 7.09
N LYS A 11 -2.26 -15.20 7.33
CA LYS A 11 -3.17 -14.59 6.36
C LYS A 11 -2.85 -13.11 6.12
N ASP A 12 -2.54 -12.34 7.16
CA ASP A 12 -2.15 -10.93 7.03
C ASP A 12 -0.78 -10.79 6.34
N ALA A 13 0.16 -11.69 6.65
CA ALA A 13 1.45 -11.76 5.98
C ALA A 13 1.29 -12.09 4.48
N VAL A 14 0.46 -13.08 4.14
CA VAL A 14 0.16 -13.45 2.74
C VAL A 14 -0.49 -12.30 1.99
N VAL A 15 -1.48 -11.62 2.58
CA VAL A 15 -2.13 -10.46 1.94
C VAL A 15 -1.11 -9.35 1.66
N ASN A 16 -0.26 -9.00 2.63
CA ASN A 16 0.72 -7.94 2.42
C ASN A 16 1.89 -8.38 1.51
N LEU A 17 2.23 -9.67 1.46
CA LEU A 17 3.17 -10.22 0.48
C LEU A 17 2.61 -10.10 -0.95
N CYS A 18 1.35 -10.51 -1.17
CA CYS A 18 0.67 -10.32 -2.46
C CYS A 18 0.57 -8.84 -2.84
N ARG A 19 0.35 -7.96 -1.86
CA ARG A 19 0.35 -6.50 -2.06
C ARG A 19 1.70 -6.00 -2.58
N PHE A 20 2.79 -6.39 -1.93
CA PHE A 20 4.12 -5.93 -2.32
C PHE A 20 4.58 -6.55 -3.64
N LEU A 21 4.19 -7.80 -3.92
CA LEU A 21 4.42 -8.41 -5.23
C LEU A 21 3.74 -7.60 -6.34
N LEU A 22 2.43 -7.35 -6.21
CA LEU A 22 1.68 -6.56 -7.21
C LEU A 22 2.18 -5.13 -7.31
N SER A 23 2.45 -4.50 -6.17
CA SER A 23 2.97 -3.14 -6.11
C SER A 23 4.31 -3.03 -6.83
N GLY A 24 5.27 -3.91 -6.52
CA GLY A 24 6.59 -3.90 -7.15
C GLY A 24 6.51 -4.13 -8.65
N VAL A 25 5.71 -5.11 -9.10
CA VAL A 25 5.55 -5.40 -10.52
C VAL A 25 4.89 -4.24 -11.27
N PHE A 26 3.83 -3.65 -10.74
CA PHE A 26 3.17 -2.51 -11.40
C PHE A 26 3.99 -1.23 -11.38
N ILE A 27 4.71 -0.94 -10.29
CA ILE A 27 5.65 0.20 -10.25
C ILE A 27 6.73 0.00 -11.31
N PHE A 28 7.36 -1.18 -11.36
CA PHE A 28 8.43 -1.46 -12.32
C PHE A 28 7.91 -1.43 -13.77
N SER A 29 6.79 -2.10 -14.03
CA SER A 29 6.15 -2.15 -15.36
C SER A 29 5.75 -0.76 -15.86
N GLY A 30 5.04 0.02 -15.04
CA GLY A 30 4.64 1.37 -15.42
C GLY A 30 5.82 2.33 -15.58
N PHE A 31 6.84 2.21 -14.73
CA PHE A 31 8.05 3.03 -14.82
C PHE A 31 8.85 2.77 -16.09
N VAL A 32 9.11 1.49 -16.43
CA VAL A 32 9.89 1.16 -17.64
C VAL A 32 9.17 1.63 -18.90
N LYS A 33 7.83 1.52 -18.95
CA LYS A 33 7.04 2.06 -20.07
C LYS A 33 7.04 3.59 -20.10
N ALA A 34 7.07 4.25 -18.94
CA ALA A 34 7.07 5.70 -18.86
C ALA A 34 8.40 6.32 -19.31
N ILE A 35 9.54 5.65 -19.08
CA ILE A 35 10.84 6.15 -19.55
C ILE A 35 11.12 5.84 -21.04
N ASP A 36 10.33 4.95 -21.65
CA ASP A 36 10.34 4.68 -23.09
C ASP A 36 8.90 4.65 -23.67
N PRO A 37 8.25 5.83 -23.74
CA PRO A 37 6.87 5.93 -24.22
C PRO A 37 6.74 5.58 -25.70
N LEU A 38 7.77 5.85 -26.52
CA LEU A 38 7.81 5.48 -27.94
C LEU A 38 7.90 3.96 -28.12
N GLY A 39 8.75 3.26 -27.35
CA GLY A 39 8.79 1.79 -27.39
C GLY A 39 7.44 1.16 -27.07
N SER A 40 6.75 1.70 -26.05
CA SER A 40 5.39 1.27 -25.70
C SER A 40 4.35 1.63 -26.77
N GLN A 41 4.50 2.77 -27.45
CA GLN A 41 3.66 3.16 -28.59
C GLN A 41 3.81 2.17 -29.75
N TYR A 42 5.04 1.80 -30.12
CA TYR A 42 5.30 0.86 -31.22
C TYR A 42 4.69 -0.50 -30.91
N LYS A 43 4.81 -0.98 -29.67
CA LYS A 43 4.11 -2.21 -29.25
C LYS A 43 2.60 -2.11 -29.39
N ILE A 44 1.99 -0.99 -28.99
CA ILE A 44 0.53 -0.79 -29.17
C ILE A 44 0.16 -0.78 -30.67
N GLN A 45 0.99 -0.19 -31.53
CA GLN A 45 0.78 -0.21 -32.98
C GLN A 45 0.86 -1.64 -33.54
N GLU A 46 1.86 -2.45 -33.12
CA GLU A 46 1.94 -3.88 -33.49
C GLU A 46 0.65 -4.64 -33.13
N TYR A 47 0.07 -4.38 -31.95
CA TYR A 47 -1.24 -4.97 -31.58
C TYR A 47 -2.37 -4.48 -32.49
N LEU A 48 -2.46 -3.18 -32.75
CA LEU A 48 -3.53 -2.63 -33.59
C LEU A 48 -3.46 -3.18 -35.02
N GLU A 49 -2.25 -3.33 -35.56
CA GLU A 49 -2.02 -3.95 -36.86
C GLU A 49 -2.40 -5.42 -36.85
N SER A 50 -1.92 -6.17 -35.86
CA SER A 50 -2.23 -7.60 -35.71
C SER A 50 -3.73 -7.87 -35.59
N PHE A 51 -4.48 -7.01 -34.91
CA PHE A 51 -5.93 -7.13 -34.79
C PHE A 51 -6.72 -6.51 -35.95
N GLY A 52 -6.05 -5.94 -36.96
CA GLY A 52 -6.70 -5.30 -38.10
C GLY A 52 -7.43 -4.00 -37.75
N MET A 53 -7.07 -3.37 -36.63
CA MET A 53 -7.70 -2.15 -36.10
C MET A 53 -6.85 -0.88 -36.33
N ALA A 54 -5.67 -0.98 -36.95
CA ALA A 54 -4.77 0.16 -37.15
C ALA A 54 -5.44 1.34 -37.86
N ALA A 55 -6.26 1.08 -38.89
CA ALA A 55 -6.96 2.13 -39.64
C ALA A 55 -8.07 2.85 -38.84
N TRP A 56 -8.49 2.31 -37.70
CA TRP A 56 -9.57 2.89 -36.89
C TRP A 56 -9.08 4.01 -35.97
N PHE A 57 -7.77 4.10 -35.76
CA PHE A 57 -7.17 5.02 -34.81
C PHE A 57 -6.08 5.88 -35.47
N PRO A 58 -6.05 7.20 -35.19
CA PRO A 58 -4.95 8.06 -35.63
C PRO A 58 -3.60 7.64 -35.02
N SER A 59 -2.49 7.94 -35.67
CA SER A 59 -1.14 7.58 -35.21
C SER A 59 -0.79 8.12 -33.81
N TYR A 60 -1.22 9.34 -33.49
CA TYR A 60 -1.02 9.98 -32.17
C TYR A 60 -1.83 9.31 -31.04
N PHE A 61 -2.85 8.51 -31.35
CA PHE A 61 -3.66 7.81 -30.36
C PHE A 61 -2.81 6.80 -29.56
N SER A 62 -1.95 6.04 -30.24
CA SER A 62 -1.12 5.01 -29.60
C SER A 62 -0.13 5.62 -28.59
N LEU A 63 0.37 6.83 -28.85
CA LEU A 63 1.22 7.55 -27.90
C LEU A 63 0.45 7.97 -26.65
N GLY A 64 -0.77 8.52 -26.83
CA GLY A 64 -1.64 8.88 -25.70
C GLY A 64 -1.99 7.67 -24.83
N VAL A 65 -2.32 6.53 -25.45
CA VAL A 65 -2.59 5.25 -24.75
C VAL A 65 -1.34 4.73 -24.04
N SER A 66 -0.17 4.81 -24.67
CA SER A 66 1.12 4.43 -24.08
C SER A 66 1.38 5.17 -22.76
N ILE A 67 1.25 6.51 -22.77
CA ILE A 67 1.44 7.35 -21.58
C ILE A 67 0.34 7.07 -20.54
N ALA A 68 -0.91 6.92 -20.95
CA ALA A 68 -2.02 6.66 -20.04
C ALA A 68 -1.90 5.29 -19.34
N LEU A 69 -1.53 4.24 -20.08
CA LEU A 69 -1.40 2.88 -19.55
C LEU A 69 -0.21 2.79 -18.59
N SER A 70 0.95 3.33 -18.96
CA SER A 70 2.14 3.38 -18.09
C SER A 70 1.87 4.16 -16.80
N SER A 71 1.20 5.32 -16.91
CA SER A 71 0.79 6.12 -15.76
C SER A 71 -0.18 5.36 -14.86
N LEU A 72 -1.18 4.68 -15.43
CA LEU A 72 -2.16 3.91 -14.68
C LEU A 72 -1.51 2.77 -13.90
N GLU A 73 -0.66 1.97 -14.53
CA GLU A 73 0.09 0.89 -13.89
C GLU A 73 0.93 1.42 -12.73
N PHE A 74 1.73 2.46 -12.98
CA PHE A 74 2.60 3.06 -11.98
C PHE A 74 1.81 3.58 -10.77
N ILE A 75 0.72 4.31 -11.01
CA ILE A 75 -0.14 4.86 -9.95
C ILE A 75 -0.78 3.74 -9.11
N ILE A 76 -1.32 2.69 -9.74
CA ILE A 76 -1.87 1.54 -9.03
C ILE A 76 -0.79 0.90 -8.15
N GLY A 77 0.41 0.72 -8.70
CA GLY A 77 1.55 0.16 -7.97
C GLY A 77 1.92 0.97 -6.72
N VAL A 78 2.04 2.29 -6.85
CA VAL A 78 2.32 3.22 -5.73
C VAL A 78 1.18 3.23 -4.72
N PHE A 79 -0.08 3.20 -5.16
CA PHE A 79 -1.22 3.19 -4.26
C PHE A 79 -1.32 1.88 -3.48
N LEU A 80 -1.01 0.75 -4.11
CA LEU A 80 -0.89 -0.54 -3.42
C LEU A 80 0.25 -0.52 -2.40
N PHE A 81 1.39 0.08 -2.73
CA PHE A 81 2.53 0.21 -1.81
C PHE A 81 2.11 0.92 -0.51
N PHE A 82 1.51 2.11 -0.63
CA PHE A 82 1.13 2.94 0.50
C PHE A 82 -0.20 2.54 1.17
N GLY A 83 -0.98 1.65 0.54
CA GLY A 83 -2.30 1.25 1.00
C GLY A 83 -3.39 2.32 0.79
N ILE A 84 -3.21 3.17 -0.23
CA ILE A 84 -4.12 4.27 -0.59
C ILE A 84 -5.37 3.70 -1.28
N GLY A 85 -6.55 4.24 -0.98
CA GLY A 85 -7.76 3.94 -1.74
C GLY A 85 -8.17 2.45 -1.79
N ARG A 86 -7.86 1.66 -0.75
CA ARG A 86 -7.96 0.17 -0.69
C ARG A 86 -9.10 -0.48 -1.50
N LYS A 87 -10.31 0.09 -1.51
CA LYS A 87 -11.45 -0.43 -2.30
C LYS A 87 -11.29 -0.16 -3.81
N ARG A 88 -10.96 1.07 -4.19
CA ARG A 88 -10.82 1.48 -5.59
C ARG A 88 -9.55 0.89 -6.20
N THR A 89 -8.41 1.01 -5.53
CA THR A 89 -7.11 0.54 -6.03
C THR A 89 -7.12 -0.96 -6.31
N THR A 90 -7.62 -1.78 -5.38
CA THR A 90 -7.69 -3.24 -5.60
C THR A 90 -8.72 -3.63 -6.65
N ALA A 91 -9.82 -2.88 -6.80
CA ALA A 91 -10.81 -3.12 -7.86
C ALA A 91 -10.21 -2.84 -9.25
N ILE A 92 -9.52 -1.71 -9.40
CA ILE A 92 -8.86 -1.34 -10.66
C ILE A 92 -7.74 -2.33 -10.98
N ALA A 93 -6.95 -2.76 -10.00
CA ALA A 93 -5.92 -3.78 -10.20
C ALA A 93 -6.52 -5.11 -10.70
N VAL A 94 -7.63 -5.57 -10.12
CA VAL A 94 -8.33 -6.77 -10.61
C VAL A 94 -8.87 -6.56 -12.02
N PHE A 95 -9.48 -5.40 -12.31
CA PHE A 95 -10.00 -5.10 -13.64
C PHE A 95 -8.89 -5.11 -14.70
N LEU A 96 -7.76 -4.46 -14.43
CA LEU A 96 -6.60 -4.45 -15.32
C LEU A 96 -6.09 -5.88 -15.55
N MET A 97 -5.97 -6.69 -14.50
CA MET A 97 -5.53 -8.09 -14.63
C MET A 97 -6.55 -8.97 -15.34
N LEU A 98 -7.85 -8.71 -15.19
CA LEU A 98 -8.91 -9.42 -15.91
C LEU A 98 -8.91 -9.10 -17.41
N PHE A 99 -8.40 -7.94 -17.82
CA PHE A 99 -8.17 -7.61 -19.22
C PHE A 99 -6.84 -8.19 -19.74
N MET A 100 -5.75 -8.01 -19.00
CA MET A 100 -4.41 -8.42 -19.44
C MET A 100 -4.22 -9.94 -19.46
N THR A 101 -4.85 -10.69 -18.55
CA THR A 101 -4.66 -12.15 -18.49
C THR A 101 -5.22 -12.86 -19.73
N PRO A 102 -6.48 -12.62 -20.16
CA PRO A 102 -7.00 -13.18 -21.42
C PRO A 102 -6.21 -12.72 -22.65
N LEU A 103 -5.80 -11.45 -22.71
CA LEU A 103 -4.96 -10.95 -23.80
C LEU A 103 -3.65 -11.75 -23.88
N THR A 104 -2.96 -11.94 -22.75
CA THR A 104 -1.72 -12.73 -22.74
C THR A 104 -1.92 -14.22 -23.01
N PHE A 105 -3.11 -14.76 -22.70
CA PHE A 105 -3.46 -16.12 -23.08
C PHE A 105 -3.60 -16.24 -24.60
N TYR A 106 -4.29 -15.29 -25.23
CA TYR A 106 -4.40 -15.22 -26.68
C TYR A 106 -3.02 -15.17 -27.34
N LEU A 107 -2.13 -14.30 -26.84
CA LEU A 107 -0.74 -14.21 -27.33
C LEU A 107 0.04 -15.52 -27.21
N ALA A 108 -0.12 -16.23 -26.10
CA ALA A 108 0.54 -17.52 -25.88
C ALA A 108 0.07 -18.60 -26.86
N LEU A 109 -1.16 -18.49 -27.38
CA LEU A 109 -1.73 -19.44 -28.34
C LEU A 109 -1.41 -19.08 -29.79
N THR A 110 -1.53 -17.81 -30.17
CA THR A 110 -1.47 -17.38 -31.58
C THR A 110 -0.13 -16.77 -31.99
N ASN A 111 0.73 -16.41 -31.02
CA ASN A 111 2.01 -15.70 -31.23
C ASN A 111 1.95 -14.60 -32.30
N PRO A 112 0.97 -13.68 -32.23
CA PRO A 112 0.78 -12.68 -33.28
C PRO A 112 1.77 -11.51 -33.16
N VAL A 113 2.34 -11.32 -31.97
CA VAL A 113 3.44 -10.40 -31.66
C VAL A 113 4.52 -11.16 -30.88
N SER A 114 5.77 -10.70 -30.99
CA SER A 114 6.94 -11.38 -30.44
C SER A 114 6.95 -11.45 -28.91
N ASP A 115 6.41 -10.43 -28.26
CA ASP A 115 6.29 -10.33 -26.82
C ASP A 115 5.15 -9.39 -26.40
N CYS A 116 4.76 -9.44 -25.13
CA CYS A 116 3.62 -8.66 -24.64
C CYS A 116 3.93 -7.16 -24.45
N GLY A 117 5.21 -6.76 -24.35
CA GLY A 117 5.64 -5.40 -24.04
C GLY A 117 5.50 -5.01 -22.56
N CYS A 118 5.20 -5.97 -21.67
CA CYS A 118 4.92 -5.71 -20.26
C CYS A 118 6.03 -4.94 -19.53
N PHE A 119 7.30 -5.23 -19.83
CA PHE A 119 8.46 -4.60 -19.19
C PHE A 119 9.37 -3.89 -20.20
N GLY A 120 8.83 -3.56 -21.39
CA GLY A 120 9.63 -3.06 -22.52
C GLY A 120 10.91 -3.88 -22.73
N ASP A 121 11.99 -3.18 -23.10
CA ASP A 121 13.30 -3.79 -23.35
C ASP A 121 14.06 -4.16 -22.06
N ALA A 122 13.56 -3.76 -20.88
CA ALA A 122 14.22 -4.08 -19.61
C ALA A 122 14.17 -5.57 -19.28
N TRP A 123 13.08 -6.25 -19.65
CA TRP A 123 12.93 -7.68 -19.46
C TRP A 123 11.92 -8.29 -20.44
N VAL A 124 12.44 -8.84 -21.54
CA VAL A 124 11.63 -9.55 -22.53
C VAL A 124 11.27 -10.94 -21.99
N LEU A 125 9.98 -11.24 -21.96
CA LEU A 125 9.44 -12.54 -21.54
C LEU A 125 8.76 -13.20 -22.73
N THR A 126 8.90 -14.53 -22.83
CA THR A 126 8.12 -15.29 -23.82
C THR A 126 6.61 -15.16 -23.55
N ASN A 127 5.79 -15.37 -24.58
CA ASN A 127 4.34 -15.26 -24.45
C ASN A 127 3.77 -16.19 -23.35
N TRP A 128 4.28 -17.42 -23.25
CA TRP A 128 3.91 -18.36 -22.18
C TRP A 128 4.36 -17.93 -20.78
N GLN A 129 5.58 -17.41 -20.64
CA GLN A 129 6.05 -16.87 -19.35
C GLN A 129 5.21 -15.66 -18.92
N THR A 130 4.85 -14.80 -19.86
CA THR A 130 3.99 -13.63 -19.60
C THR A 130 2.60 -14.06 -19.13
N PHE A 131 1.99 -15.04 -19.80
CA PHE A 131 0.71 -15.59 -19.38
C PHE A 131 0.78 -16.19 -17.96
N GLY A 132 1.79 -17.02 -17.68
CA GLY A 132 2.01 -17.61 -16.36
C GLY A 132 2.17 -16.55 -15.25
N LYS A 133 2.96 -15.50 -15.52
CA LYS A 133 3.07 -14.33 -14.62
C LYS A 133 1.71 -13.70 -14.36
N ASN A 134 0.91 -13.46 -15.40
CA ASN A 134 -0.39 -12.81 -15.27
C ASN A 134 -1.40 -13.65 -14.48
N ILE A 135 -1.37 -14.98 -14.55
CA ILE A 135 -2.16 -15.86 -13.66
C ILE A 135 -1.82 -15.62 -12.18
N VAL A 136 -0.52 -15.56 -11.85
CA VAL A 136 -0.07 -15.33 -10.47
C VAL A 136 -0.50 -13.95 -9.99
N LEU A 137 -0.32 -12.93 -10.83
CA LEU A 137 -0.73 -11.55 -10.51
C LEU A 137 -2.25 -11.40 -10.38
N LEU A 138 -3.03 -12.05 -11.24
CA LEU A 138 -4.50 -12.06 -11.15
C LEU A 138 -4.96 -12.73 -9.86
N SER A 139 -4.35 -13.86 -9.49
CA SER A 139 -4.64 -14.57 -8.25
C SER A 139 -4.33 -13.70 -7.02
N ALA A 140 -3.17 -13.03 -7.02
CA ALA A 140 -2.81 -12.06 -5.99
C ALA A 140 -3.79 -10.88 -5.94
N ALA A 141 -4.24 -10.37 -7.09
CA ALA A 141 -5.14 -9.22 -7.17
C ALA A 141 -6.53 -9.55 -6.63
N ILE A 142 -7.06 -10.73 -6.97
CA ILE A 142 -8.33 -11.24 -6.44
C ILE A 142 -8.25 -11.42 -4.91
N LEU A 143 -7.16 -12.00 -4.41
CA LEU A 143 -6.94 -12.16 -2.97
C LEU A 143 -6.90 -10.81 -2.24
N LEU A 144 -6.17 -9.83 -2.79
CA LEU A 144 -6.14 -8.47 -2.25
C LEU A 144 -7.51 -7.80 -2.28
N PHE A 145 -8.27 -7.94 -3.37
CA PHE A 145 -9.60 -7.35 -3.48
C PHE A 145 -10.56 -7.93 -2.44
N ARG A 146 -10.54 -9.25 -2.25
CA ARG A 146 -11.37 -9.94 -1.25
C ARG A 146 -10.99 -9.55 0.17
N GLU A 147 -9.69 -9.56 0.48
CA GLU A 147 -9.16 -9.31 1.83
C GLU A 147 -8.67 -7.87 2.04
N ARG A 148 -9.14 -6.92 1.22
CA ARG A 148 -8.70 -5.49 1.17
C ARG A 148 -8.70 -4.75 2.51
N ARG A 149 -9.46 -5.22 3.51
CA ARG A 149 -9.49 -4.64 4.86
C ARG A 149 -8.20 -4.89 5.64
N ARG A 150 -7.45 -5.96 5.30
CA ARG A 150 -6.18 -6.38 5.92
C ARG A 150 -4.93 -5.67 5.36
N ILE A 151 -5.09 -4.86 4.32
CA ILE A 151 -3.98 -4.06 3.76
C ILE A 151 -3.58 -2.98 4.77
N ILE A 152 -2.31 -3.01 5.17
CA ILE A 152 -1.69 -2.03 6.08
C ILE A 152 -1.55 -0.69 5.34
N ARG A 153 -1.79 0.43 6.04
CA ARG A 153 -1.60 1.77 5.48
C ARG A 153 -0.30 2.38 5.96
N PHE A 154 0.52 2.86 5.03
CA PHE A 154 1.75 3.57 5.37
C PHE A 154 1.54 5.07 5.54
N VAL A 155 0.44 5.60 5.00
CA VAL A 155 0.09 7.03 5.08
C VAL A 155 -1.32 7.23 5.64
N SER A 156 -1.52 8.33 6.36
CA SER A 156 -2.82 8.74 6.89
C SER A 156 -3.80 9.13 5.77
N VAL A 157 -5.10 9.11 6.05
CA VAL A 157 -6.16 9.47 5.08
C VAL A 157 -5.98 10.90 4.56
N LYS A 158 -5.48 11.82 5.39
CA LYS A 158 -5.28 13.22 5.02
C LYS A 158 -4.15 13.41 4.00
N SER A 159 -3.09 12.60 4.10
CA SER A 159 -1.93 12.70 3.22
C SER A 159 -2.04 11.87 1.94
N GLN A 160 -3.09 11.05 1.80
CA GLN A 160 -3.36 10.31 0.55
C GLN A 160 -3.54 11.24 -0.64
N GLY A 161 -4.17 12.39 -0.44
CA GLY A 161 -4.36 13.41 -1.48
C GLY A 161 -3.04 13.96 -2.01
N LEU A 162 -2.07 14.22 -1.14
CA LEU A 162 -0.76 14.75 -1.53
C LEU A 162 0.05 13.74 -2.35
N ILE A 163 0.09 12.48 -1.91
CA ILE A 163 0.78 11.42 -2.67
C ILE A 163 0.10 11.21 -4.03
N THR A 164 -1.23 11.23 -4.08
CA THR A 164 -1.99 11.14 -5.32
C THR A 164 -1.67 12.30 -6.27
N LEU A 165 -1.71 13.52 -5.75
CA LEU A 165 -1.44 14.76 -6.49
C LEU A 165 0.00 14.82 -7.01
N TYR A 166 0.95 14.18 -6.32
CA TYR A 166 2.34 14.15 -6.74
C TYR A 166 2.65 13.03 -7.75
N THR A 167 2.09 11.83 -7.53
CA THR A 167 2.43 10.64 -8.33
C THR A 167 1.99 10.78 -9.79
N LEU A 168 0.81 11.33 -10.04
CA LEU A 168 0.28 11.47 -11.41
C LEU A 168 1.07 12.48 -12.26
N PRO A 169 1.30 13.73 -11.83
CA PRO A 169 2.15 14.66 -12.58
C PRO A 169 3.58 14.14 -12.73
N PHE A 170 4.15 13.51 -11.70
CA PHE A 170 5.50 12.95 -11.78
C PHE A 170 5.65 11.99 -12.95
N ILE A 171 4.79 10.98 -13.05
CA ILE A 171 4.94 9.94 -14.08
C ILE A 171 4.66 10.50 -15.48
N VAL A 172 3.71 11.42 -15.62
CA VAL A 172 3.40 12.08 -16.91
C VAL A 172 4.52 13.01 -17.35
N ILE A 173 5.05 13.84 -16.43
CA ILE A 173 6.19 14.74 -16.72
C ILE A 173 7.42 13.91 -17.08
N LEU A 174 7.66 12.79 -16.40
CA LEU A 174 8.76 11.88 -16.74
C LEU A 174 8.60 11.33 -18.16
N SER A 175 7.38 10.90 -18.55
CA SER A 175 7.13 10.43 -19.92
C SER A 175 7.35 11.54 -20.96
N ILE A 176 6.88 12.76 -20.70
CA ILE A 176 7.09 13.90 -21.59
C ILE A 176 8.59 14.25 -21.69
N TYR A 177 9.29 14.25 -20.56
CA TYR A 177 10.73 14.47 -20.53
C TYR A 177 11.46 13.44 -21.40
N CYS A 178 11.09 12.15 -21.34
CA CYS A 178 11.68 11.10 -22.17
C CYS A 178 11.18 11.07 -23.63
N LEU A 179 10.25 11.95 -24.01
CA LEU A 179 9.89 12.19 -25.41
C LEU A 179 10.75 13.31 -26.02
N LEU A 180 11.04 14.34 -25.23
CA LEU A 180 11.88 15.46 -25.66
C LEU A 180 13.37 15.10 -25.58
N TYR A 181 13.74 14.40 -24.51
CA TYR A 181 15.09 13.92 -24.24
C TYR A 181 15.17 12.39 -24.31
N LEU A 182 16.38 11.86 -24.35
CA LEU A 182 16.58 10.41 -24.31
C LEU A 182 16.12 9.78 -22.98
N PRO A 183 15.74 8.48 -22.99
CA PRO A 183 15.39 7.74 -21.78
C PRO A 183 16.45 7.87 -20.67
N ILE A 184 16.01 8.23 -19.46
CA ILE A 184 16.90 8.37 -18.30
C ILE A 184 17.65 7.07 -17.93
N LEU A 185 17.08 5.92 -18.31
CA LEU A 185 17.70 4.61 -18.25
C LEU A 185 17.46 3.90 -19.59
N ASP A 186 18.54 3.61 -20.30
CA ASP A 186 18.47 2.93 -21.59
C ASP A 186 18.64 1.41 -21.41
N PHE A 187 17.56 0.67 -21.66
CA PHE A 187 17.54 -0.79 -21.60
C PHE A 187 17.77 -1.46 -22.95
N ARG A 188 17.84 -0.68 -24.04
CA ARG A 188 17.95 -1.19 -25.40
C ARG A 188 19.33 -1.78 -25.68
N PRO A 189 19.47 -2.58 -26.74
CA PRO A 189 20.77 -3.12 -27.17
C PRO A 189 21.81 -2.02 -27.47
N TYR A 190 21.37 -0.87 -27.99
CA TYR A 190 22.23 0.27 -28.39
C TYR A 190 22.48 1.30 -27.27
N LYS A 191 22.55 0.86 -26.01
CA LYS A 191 22.88 1.77 -24.90
C LYS A 191 24.37 2.15 -24.91
N ILE A 192 24.69 3.30 -24.30
CA ILE A 192 26.08 3.77 -24.17
C ILE A 192 26.96 2.71 -23.50
N GLY A 193 28.18 2.53 -24.03
CA GLY A 193 29.18 1.57 -23.58
C GLY A 193 29.08 0.20 -24.24
N VAL A 194 28.07 -0.06 -25.07
CA VAL A 194 27.95 -1.31 -25.83
C VAL A 194 28.76 -1.24 -27.11
N ASN A 195 29.49 -2.32 -27.42
CA ASN A 195 30.07 -2.54 -28.74
C ASN A 195 29.04 -3.23 -29.66
N ILE A 196 28.69 -2.56 -30.75
CA ILE A 196 27.66 -3.03 -31.70
C ILE A 196 28.11 -4.34 -32.35
N ARG A 197 29.36 -4.41 -32.81
CA ARG A 197 29.93 -5.58 -33.49
C ARG A 197 29.96 -6.81 -32.58
N GLU A 198 30.42 -6.64 -31.34
CA GLU A 198 30.41 -7.73 -30.35
C GLU A 198 28.99 -8.20 -30.03
N SER A 199 28.02 -7.29 -30.03
CA SER A 199 26.60 -7.59 -29.75
C SER A 199 25.87 -8.23 -30.94
N MET A 200 26.47 -8.22 -32.13
CA MET A 200 26.03 -8.98 -33.31
C MET A 200 26.60 -10.39 -33.35
N ALA A 201 27.67 -10.66 -32.61
CA ALA A 201 28.34 -11.96 -32.64
C ALA A 201 27.50 -13.05 -31.94
N ILE A 202 27.37 -14.20 -32.60
CA ILE A 202 26.77 -15.40 -32.02
C ILE A 202 27.89 -16.20 -31.33
N PRO A 203 27.78 -16.50 -30.01
CA PRO A 203 28.76 -17.32 -29.31
C PRO A 203 28.88 -18.73 -29.94
N PRO A 204 30.09 -19.33 -29.99
CA PRO A 204 30.28 -20.66 -30.58
C PRO A 204 29.45 -21.78 -29.94
N ASP A 205 29.14 -21.64 -28.64
CA ASP A 205 28.36 -22.61 -27.84
C ASP A 205 26.85 -22.33 -27.86
N ALA A 206 26.40 -21.40 -28.69
CA ALA A 206 25.01 -20.98 -28.75
C ALA A 206 24.11 -22.07 -29.36
N LYS A 207 22.96 -22.33 -28.72
CA LYS A 207 21.99 -23.30 -29.23
C LYS A 207 21.36 -22.78 -30.53
N PRO A 208 21.35 -23.58 -31.62
CA PRO A 208 20.63 -23.21 -32.85
C PRO A 208 19.12 -23.33 -32.67
N ASN A 209 18.37 -22.69 -33.55
CA ASN A 209 16.92 -22.91 -33.68
C ASN A 209 16.64 -24.38 -34.00
N VAL A 210 15.79 -25.02 -33.21
CA VAL A 210 15.32 -26.39 -33.47
C VAL A 210 13.94 -26.29 -34.13
N TYR A 211 13.86 -26.68 -35.39
CA TYR A 211 12.61 -26.75 -36.14
C TYR A 211 12.06 -28.18 -36.11
N GLU A 212 10.74 -28.29 -35.95
CA GLU A 212 10.01 -29.54 -36.07
C GLU A 212 9.14 -29.47 -37.32
N SER A 213 9.36 -30.39 -38.25
CA SER A 213 8.53 -30.52 -39.45
C SER A 213 7.24 -31.23 -39.10
N ILE A 214 6.12 -30.52 -39.23
CA ILE A 214 4.77 -31.06 -39.11
C ILE A 214 4.23 -31.31 -40.51
N PHE A 215 3.86 -32.55 -40.77
CA PHE A 215 3.30 -33.02 -42.03
C PHE A 215 1.77 -33.11 -41.90
N ILE A 216 1.07 -32.51 -42.84
CA ILE A 216 -0.39 -32.60 -42.98
C ILE A 216 -0.67 -33.75 -43.93
N LEU A 217 -1.27 -34.83 -43.42
CA LEU A 217 -1.65 -35.98 -44.22
C LEU A 217 -3.17 -36.20 -44.22
N GLU A 218 -3.69 -36.74 -45.32
CA GLU A 218 -5.11 -37.02 -45.53
C GLU A 218 -5.38 -38.52 -45.70
N LYS A 219 -6.42 -39.01 -45.02
CA LYS A 219 -6.94 -40.37 -45.17
C LYS A 219 -8.46 -40.36 -44.99
N ASP A 220 -9.17 -41.01 -45.92
CA ASP A 220 -10.64 -41.10 -45.93
C ASP A 220 -11.35 -39.73 -45.83
N GLY A 221 -10.79 -38.70 -46.47
CA GLY A 221 -11.30 -37.32 -46.45
C GLY A 221 -11.06 -36.56 -45.15
N GLN A 222 -10.35 -37.12 -44.18
CA GLN A 222 -9.93 -36.44 -42.94
C GLN A 222 -8.45 -36.07 -42.99
N ARG A 223 -8.16 -34.78 -42.73
CA ARG A 223 -6.80 -34.25 -42.62
C ARG A 223 -6.32 -34.29 -41.18
N LYS A 224 -5.11 -34.78 -40.95
CA LYS A 224 -4.44 -34.79 -39.63
C LYS A 224 -2.98 -34.38 -39.75
N GLU A 225 -2.49 -33.78 -38.67
CA GLU A 225 -1.10 -33.32 -38.53
C GLU A 225 -0.26 -34.37 -37.81
N PHE A 226 0.93 -34.64 -38.33
CA PHE A 226 1.88 -35.61 -37.79
C PHE A 226 3.28 -35.01 -37.75
N ALA A 227 3.98 -35.16 -36.62
CA ALA A 227 5.40 -34.83 -36.53
C ALA A 227 6.25 -36.02 -37.03
N LEU A 228 7.53 -35.77 -37.33
CA LEU A 228 8.44 -36.79 -37.88
C LEU A 228 8.58 -38.02 -36.99
N ASP A 229 8.51 -37.83 -35.67
CA ASP A 229 8.59 -38.88 -34.64
C ASP A 229 7.35 -39.78 -34.57
N ASN A 230 6.20 -39.29 -35.04
CA ASN A 230 4.93 -40.01 -35.08
C ASN A 230 4.35 -40.04 -36.50
N TYR A 231 5.22 -40.14 -37.50
CA TYR A 231 4.81 -40.19 -38.91
C TYR A 231 3.99 -41.47 -39.17
N PRO A 232 2.81 -41.39 -39.81
CA PRO A 232 1.91 -42.52 -39.97
C PRO A 232 2.38 -43.49 -41.08
N ASP A 233 1.69 -44.63 -41.18
CA ASP A 233 1.96 -45.62 -42.23
C ASP A 233 1.62 -45.11 -43.64
N SER A 234 2.00 -45.89 -44.67
CA SER A 234 1.81 -45.56 -46.09
C SER A 234 0.35 -45.50 -46.56
N THR A 235 -0.63 -45.62 -45.65
CA THR A 235 -2.06 -45.49 -45.98
C THR A 235 -2.56 -44.05 -45.96
N TRP A 236 -1.70 -43.11 -45.57
CA TRP A 236 -1.98 -41.68 -45.53
C TRP A 236 -1.33 -40.95 -46.71
N THR A 237 -2.04 -40.00 -47.31
CA THR A 237 -1.53 -39.21 -48.44
C THR A 237 -0.99 -37.87 -47.95
N PHE A 238 0.26 -37.56 -48.27
CA PHE A 238 0.86 -36.27 -47.93
C PHE A 238 0.19 -35.12 -48.69
N ILE A 239 -0.16 -34.05 -47.99
CA ILE A 239 -0.76 -32.83 -48.56
C ILE A 239 0.23 -31.67 -48.52
N ASP A 240 0.77 -31.37 -47.33
CA ASP A 240 1.62 -30.20 -47.10
C ASP A 240 2.52 -30.41 -45.88
N ALA A 241 3.64 -29.69 -45.79
CA ALA A 241 4.54 -29.71 -44.64
C ALA A 241 4.84 -28.28 -44.19
N ARG A 242 4.71 -28.04 -42.89
CA ARG A 242 5.13 -26.78 -42.28
C ARG A 242 6.21 -27.05 -41.24
N ASN A 243 7.23 -26.22 -41.23
CA ASN A 243 8.23 -26.22 -40.18
C ASN A 243 7.74 -25.31 -39.05
N VAL A 244 7.60 -25.86 -37.86
CA VAL A 244 7.26 -25.10 -36.66
C VAL A 244 8.51 -24.99 -35.80
N LEU A 245 8.86 -23.78 -35.37
CA LEU A 245 9.98 -23.55 -34.46
C LEU A 245 9.65 -24.19 -33.10
N LYS A 246 10.35 -25.28 -32.74
CA LYS A 246 10.13 -26.04 -31.51
C LYS A 246 10.89 -25.46 -30.33
N GLU A 247 12.15 -25.09 -30.54
CA GLU A 247 12.99 -24.42 -29.53
C GLU A 247 13.70 -23.25 -30.19
N LYS A 248 13.47 -22.03 -29.68
CA LYS A 248 14.14 -20.82 -30.16
C LYS A 248 15.60 -20.84 -29.67
N GLY A 249 16.53 -20.73 -30.61
CA GLY A 249 17.96 -20.66 -30.38
C GLY A 249 18.40 -19.31 -29.80
N TYR A 250 19.71 -19.14 -29.62
CA TYR A 250 20.27 -17.86 -29.21
C TYR A 250 20.08 -16.82 -30.33
N GLU A 251 19.53 -15.67 -29.96
CA GLU A 251 19.39 -14.51 -30.84
C GLU A 251 20.32 -13.42 -30.30
N PRO A 252 21.24 -12.89 -31.12
CA PRO A 252 22.14 -11.84 -30.68
C PRO A 252 21.32 -10.59 -30.28
N PRO A 253 21.76 -9.81 -29.28
CA PRO A 253 21.08 -8.58 -28.89
C PRO A 253 20.86 -7.60 -30.05
N ILE A 254 21.74 -7.62 -31.05
CA ILE A 254 21.63 -6.86 -32.29
C ILE A 254 21.70 -7.86 -33.45
N ALA A 255 20.58 -8.10 -34.14
CA ALA A 255 20.52 -9.09 -35.22
C ALA A 255 20.69 -8.48 -36.63
N ASP A 256 20.04 -7.36 -36.91
CA ASP A 256 19.83 -6.87 -38.29
C ASP A 256 20.46 -5.50 -38.54
N PHE A 257 21.61 -5.20 -37.92
CA PHE A 257 22.29 -3.91 -38.12
C PHE A 257 23.11 -3.91 -39.42
N SER A 258 22.68 -3.11 -40.39
CA SER A 258 23.41 -2.86 -41.63
C SER A 258 23.30 -1.39 -42.05
N ILE A 259 24.40 -0.81 -42.51
CA ILE A 259 24.48 0.52 -43.09
C ILE A 259 24.85 0.37 -44.56
N THR A 260 23.93 0.76 -45.44
CA THR A 260 24.15 0.73 -46.89
C THR A 260 24.40 2.15 -47.39
N ASP A 261 25.54 2.36 -48.04
CA ASP A 261 25.84 3.64 -48.68
C ASP A 261 24.92 3.88 -49.88
N MET A 262 24.32 5.06 -49.98
CA MET A 262 23.36 5.33 -51.04
C MET A 262 23.99 5.58 -52.42
N GLN A 263 25.23 6.08 -52.46
CA GLN A 263 25.89 6.42 -53.72
C GLN A 263 26.42 5.17 -54.43
N SER A 264 26.99 4.25 -53.65
CA SER A 264 27.61 3.02 -54.14
C SER A 264 26.71 1.79 -54.03
N GLY A 265 25.72 1.80 -53.13
CA GLY A 265 24.91 0.63 -52.79
C GLY A 265 25.66 -0.44 -51.99
N GLU A 266 26.89 -0.16 -51.55
CA GLU A 266 27.72 -1.09 -50.79
C GLU A 266 27.36 -1.07 -49.29
N ASP A 267 27.46 -2.24 -48.65
CA ASP A 267 27.37 -2.35 -47.20
C ASP A 267 28.67 -1.82 -46.57
N ILE A 268 28.57 -0.69 -45.86
CA ILE A 268 29.69 0.00 -45.20
C ILE A 268 29.72 -0.26 -43.69
N THR A 269 28.95 -1.21 -43.18
CA THR A 269 28.81 -1.49 -41.74
C THR A 269 30.15 -1.82 -41.09
N GLU A 270 30.88 -2.79 -41.62
CA GLU A 270 32.18 -3.19 -41.06
C GLU A 270 33.21 -2.06 -41.15
N LYS A 271 33.17 -1.24 -42.21
CA LYS A 271 34.04 -0.06 -42.35
C LYS A 271 33.80 0.93 -41.20
N ILE A 272 32.55 1.23 -40.89
CA ILE A 272 32.18 2.16 -39.81
C ILE A 272 32.48 1.55 -38.44
N LEU A 273 32.14 0.28 -38.22
CA LEU A 273 32.33 -0.37 -36.91
C LEU A 273 33.79 -0.70 -36.59
N THR A 274 34.67 -0.77 -37.58
CA THR A 274 36.12 -0.98 -37.38
C THR A 274 36.95 0.30 -37.44
N ASP A 275 36.31 1.45 -37.66
CA ASP A 275 37.01 2.73 -37.66
C ASP A 275 37.58 3.02 -36.27
N ASN A 276 38.90 3.19 -36.21
CA ASN A 276 39.63 3.52 -34.99
C ASN A 276 39.51 5.00 -34.64
N ASN A 277 39.01 5.83 -35.56
CA ASN A 277 38.68 7.23 -35.33
C ASN A 277 37.25 7.38 -34.80
N TYR A 278 36.86 8.61 -34.47
CA TYR A 278 35.49 8.92 -34.06
C TYR A 278 34.56 8.99 -35.26
N THR A 279 33.35 8.45 -35.10
CA THR A 279 32.27 8.58 -36.09
C THR A 279 30.98 9.02 -35.41
N PHE A 280 30.38 10.07 -35.93
CA PHE A 280 29.02 10.48 -35.58
C PHE A 280 28.00 9.84 -36.53
N LEU A 281 26.94 9.31 -35.96
CA LEU A 281 25.78 8.79 -36.67
C LEU A 281 24.58 9.67 -36.33
N LEU A 282 24.09 10.43 -37.29
CA LEU A 282 22.85 11.17 -37.18
C LEU A 282 21.71 10.25 -37.60
N VAL A 283 20.94 9.75 -36.64
CA VAL A 283 19.86 8.80 -36.85
C VAL A 283 18.55 9.53 -37.01
N ALA A 284 17.94 9.45 -38.20
CA ALA A 284 16.63 9.97 -38.50
C ALA A 284 15.78 8.87 -39.16
N TYR A 285 15.00 8.13 -38.37
CA TYR A 285 14.26 6.97 -38.87
C TYR A 285 13.26 7.34 -39.97
N SER A 286 12.70 8.55 -39.92
CA SER A 286 11.88 9.16 -40.97
C SER A 286 12.25 10.62 -41.09
N ILE A 287 12.89 11.01 -42.18
CA ILE A 287 13.39 12.37 -42.38
C ILE A 287 12.24 13.38 -42.57
N GLU A 288 11.11 12.98 -43.16
CA GLU A 288 9.94 13.84 -43.30
C GLU A 288 9.34 14.24 -41.94
N GLU A 289 9.47 13.37 -40.94
CA GLU A 289 8.98 13.56 -39.58
C GLU A 289 10.08 14.05 -38.62
N ALA A 290 11.27 14.36 -39.12
CA ALA A 290 12.39 14.81 -38.31
C ALA A 290 12.22 16.28 -37.89
N ASP A 291 12.52 16.60 -36.64
CA ASP A 291 12.56 17.97 -36.14
C ASP A 291 13.70 18.74 -36.82
N ASP A 292 13.39 19.92 -37.35
CA ASP A 292 14.33 20.79 -38.05
C ASP A 292 14.79 21.99 -37.21
N SER A 293 14.34 22.07 -35.95
CA SER A 293 14.61 23.23 -35.07
C SER A 293 16.09 23.43 -34.76
N ASN A 294 16.88 22.36 -34.69
CA ASN A 294 18.30 22.40 -34.31
C ASN A 294 19.25 22.06 -35.46
N ILE A 295 18.80 22.29 -36.70
CA ILE A 295 19.55 21.88 -37.89
C ILE A 295 20.90 22.61 -38.07
N ASP A 296 20.96 23.88 -37.70
CA ASP A 296 22.19 24.67 -37.75
C ASP A 296 23.29 24.03 -36.90
N LEU A 297 22.90 23.54 -35.72
CA LEU A 297 23.80 22.85 -34.79
C LEU A 297 24.29 21.51 -35.35
N ILE A 298 23.43 20.77 -36.05
CA ILE A 298 23.81 19.52 -36.73
C ILE A 298 24.86 19.81 -37.82
N ASN A 299 24.66 20.87 -38.60
CA ASN A 299 25.60 21.29 -39.63
C ASN A 299 26.94 21.74 -39.02
N GLU A 300 26.92 22.50 -37.91
CA GLU A 300 28.14 22.86 -37.15
C GLU A 300 28.91 21.62 -36.67
N ILE A 301 28.21 20.58 -36.18
CA ILE A 301 28.83 19.31 -35.77
C ILE A 301 29.46 18.61 -36.98
N TYR A 302 28.80 18.65 -38.14
CA TYR A 302 29.36 18.09 -39.38
C TYR A 302 30.63 18.84 -39.82
N ASP A 303 30.62 20.16 -39.79
CA ASP A 303 31.79 20.99 -40.10
C ASP A 303 32.95 20.69 -39.14
N TYR A 304 32.67 20.60 -37.84
CA TYR A 304 33.65 20.18 -36.83
C TYR A 304 34.24 18.79 -37.15
N CYS A 305 33.43 17.85 -37.64
CA CYS A 305 33.91 16.53 -38.06
C CYS A 305 34.83 16.63 -39.28
N ALA A 306 34.44 17.43 -40.28
CA ALA A 306 35.22 17.62 -41.50
C ALA A 306 36.59 18.26 -41.20
N GLU A 307 36.64 19.27 -40.32
CA GLU A 307 37.89 19.94 -39.91
C GLU A 307 38.85 18.99 -39.16
N ASN A 308 38.31 18.09 -38.35
CA ASN A 308 39.11 17.21 -37.49
C ASN A 308 39.37 15.82 -38.10
N GLY A 309 38.74 15.51 -39.23
CA GLY A 309 38.86 14.23 -39.93
C GLY A 309 38.06 13.09 -39.29
N TYR A 310 36.94 13.41 -38.63
CA TYR A 310 36.02 12.43 -38.04
C TYR A 310 34.94 12.01 -39.05
N GLY A 311 34.45 10.78 -38.94
CA GLY A 311 33.33 10.30 -39.76
C GLY A 311 32.00 10.93 -39.34
N PHE A 312 31.12 11.21 -40.29
CA PHE A 312 29.76 11.65 -40.02
C PHE A 312 28.82 11.04 -41.07
N TYR A 313 27.77 10.35 -40.63
CA TYR A 313 26.80 9.67 -41.50
C TYR A 313 25.36 9.91 -41.03
N GLY A 314 24.49 10.37 -41.94
CA GLY A 314 23.05 10.45 -41.74
C GLY A 314 22.38 9.10 -42.04
N LEU A 315 21.90 8.40 -41.02
CA LEU A 315 21.22 7.11 -41.16
C LEU A 315 19.71 7.30 -41.23
N THR A 316 19.07 6.78 -42.28
CA THR A 316 17.63 6.89 -42.47
C THR A 316 17.01 5.67 -43.17
N SER A 317 15.69 5.51 -43.06
CA SER A 317 14.92 4.57 -43.86
C SER A 317 14.08 5.26 -44.96
N SER A 318 14.22 6.59 -45.07
CA SER A 318 13.55 7.43 -46.08
C SER A 318 14.12 7.22 -47.48
N SER A 319 13.32 7.55 -48.49
CA SER A 319 13.72 7.45 -49.90
C SER A 319 14.63 8.61 -50.33
N ASP A 320 15.33 8.43 -51.46
CA ASP A 320 16.18 9.47 -52.06
C ASP A 320 15.44 10.80 -52.25
N GLU A 321 14.18 10.74 -52.70
CA GLU A 321 13.36 11.94 -52.93
C GLU A 321 13.14 12.73 -51.63
N GLN A 322 12.85 12.03 -50.53
CA GLN A 322 12.65 12.64 -49.21
C GLN A 322 13.93 13.24 -48.66
N ILE A 323 15.06 12.59 -48.93
CA ILE A 323 16.39 13.06 -48.53
C ILE A 323 16.76 14.33 -49.30
N GLU A 324 16.53 14.38 -50.61
CA GLU A 324 16.82 15.59 -51.40
C GLU A 324 15.95 16.78 -50.95
N GLN A 325 14.67 16.56 -50.67
CA GLN A 325 13.81 17.59 -50.09
C GLN A 325 14.32 18.09 -48.74
N TRP A 326 14.83 17.19 -47.90
CA TRP A 326 15.46 17.57 -46.64
C TRP A 326 16.71 18.39 -46.86
N LYS A 327 17.61 17.99 -47.76
CA LYS A 327 18.81 18.77 -48.09
C LYS A 327 18.48 20.17 -48.60
N GLU A 328 17.50 20.29 -49.50
CA GLU A 328 17.02 21.58 -50.00
C GLU A 328 16.48 22.47 -48.87
N LYS A 329 15.76 21.86 -47.92
CA LYS A 329 15.17 22.56 -46.77
C LYS A 329 16.21 22.98 -45.72
N THR A 330 17.21 22.13 -45.48
CA THR A 330 18.11 22.22 -44.31
C THR A 330 19.53 22.68 -44.63
N GLY A 331 19.93 22.64 -45.90
CA GLY A 331 21.32 22.83 -46.29
C GLY A 331 22.25 21.68 -45.87
N ALA A 332 21.70 20.51 -45.53
CA ALA A 332 22.50 19.36 -45.11
C ALA A 332 23.49 18.90 -46.19
N GLU A 333 24.79 19.02 -45.91
CA GLU A 333 25.87 18.56 -46.80
C GLU A 333 26.44 17.18 -46.42
N TYR A 334 26.06 16.65 -45.26
CA TYR A 334 26.53 15.35 -44.79
C TYR A 334 26.00 14.17 -45.63
N PRO A 335 26.76 13.07 -45.74
CA PRO A 335 26.35 11.91 -46.52
C PRO A 335 25.24 11.13 -45.81
N PHE A 336 24.27 10.63 -46.58
CA PHE A 336 23.19 9.78 -46.11
C PHE A 336 23.44 8.30 -46.42
N SER A 337 22.97 7.42 -45.56
CA SER A 337 23.04 5.96 -45.70
C SER A 337 21.74 5.31 -45.24
N LEU A 338 21.40 4.18 -45.85
CA LEU A 338 20.18 3.44 -45.57
C LEU A 338 20.38 2.45 -44.44
N THR A 339 19.39 2.36 -43.56
CA THR A 339 19.32 1.39 -42.47
C THR A 339 17.84 1.06 -42.21
N ASP A 340 17.57 -0.15 -41.72
CA ASP A 340 16.21 -0.58 -41.40
C ASP A 340 15.51 0.34 -40.36
N ASN A 341 14.22 0.60 -40.58
CA ASN A 341 13.41 1.51 -39.77
C ASN A 341 13.28 1.05 -38.30
N ILE A 342 13.08 -0.24 -38.07
CA ILE A 342 12.96 -0.81 -36.71
C ILE A 342 14.30 -0.68 -35.99
N THR A 343 15.40 -0.91 -36.71
CA THR A 343 16.76 -0.72 -36.22
C THR A 343 17.00 0.73 -35.80
N LEU A 344 16.70 1.71 -36.66
CA LEU A 344 16.89 3.14 -36.35
C LEU A 344 16.07 3.59 -35.14
N LYS A 345 14.79 3.19 -35.08
CA LYS A 345 13.94 3.44 -33.90
C LYS A 345 14.56 2.85 -32.64
N THR A 346 15.15 1.66 -32.73
CA THR A 346 15.79 0.98 -31.59
C THR A 346 17.11 1.64 -31.17
N MET A 347 17.87 2.16 -32.13
CA MET A 347 19.15 2.85 -31.87
C MET A 347 18.95 4.07 -30.98
N ILE A 348 17.94 4.91 -31.26
CA ILE A 348 17.72 6.14 -30.49
C ILE A 348 16.23 6.55 -30.47
N ARG A 349 15.78 7.14 -29.36
CA ARG A 349 14.38 7.61 -29.20
C ARG A 349 14.30 9.12 -29.50
N SER A 350 14.82 9.52 -30.64
CA SER A 350 14.81 10.91 -31.11
C SER A 350 14.90 10.92 -32.63
N ASN A 351 14.30 11.93 -33.27
CA ASN A 351 14.21 12.05 -34.73
C ASN A 351 14.36 13.53 -35.13
N PRO A 352 15.56 14.00 -35.48
CA PRO A 352 16.81 13.24 -35.53
C PRO A 352 17.41 13.02 -34.14
N GLY A 353 18.35 12.08 -34.01
CA GLY A 353 19.15 11.90 -32.80
C GLY A 353 20.60 11.58 -33.16
N LEU A 354 21.55 11.96 -32.31
CA LEU A 354 22.98 11.82 -32.59
C LEU A 354 23.61 10.72 -31.75
N ILE A 355 24.47 9.90 -32.35
CA ILE A 355 25.24 8.86 -31.67
C ILE A 355 26.71 9.01 -32.02
N LEU A 356 27.58 9.03 -31.00
CA LEU A 356 29.03 9.00 -31.19
C LEU A 356 29.54 7.58 -30.96
N ILE A 357 30.27 7.04 -31.93
CA ILE A 357 30.90 5.73 -31.85
C ILE A 357 32.41 5.80 -32.12
N LYS A 358 33.14 4.81 -31.62
CA LYS A 358 34.56 4.58 -31.93
C LYS A 358 34.87 3.09 -31.82
N ASN A 359 35.49 2.51 -32.86
CA ASN A 359 35.78 1.08 -32.95
C ASN A 359 34.55 0.22 -32.56
N GLY A 360 33.38 0.60 -33.11
CA GLY A 360 32.09 -0.07 -32.89
C GLY A 360 31.47 0.14 -31.51
N THR A 361 32.13 0.85 -30.60
CA THR A 361 31.64 1.13 -29.24
C THR A 361 30.86 2.43 -29.21
N ILE A 362 29.64 2.41 -28.66
CA ILE A 362 28.83 3.61 -28.46
C ILE A 362 29.38 4.41 -27.29
N LEU A 363 29.94 5.58 -27.58
CA LEU A 363 30.53 6.46 -26.58
C LEU A 363 29.50 7.37 -25.93
N ASN A 364 28.59 7.93 -26.74
CA ASN A 364 27.59 8.88 -26.27
C ASN A 364 26.38 8.98 -27.23
N LYS A 365 25.28 9.54 -26.73
CA LYS A 365 24.01 9.71 -27.45
C LYS A 365 23.34 11.02 -27.02
N TRP A 366 22.68 11.67 -27.97
CA TRP A 366 21.93 12.91 -27.76
C TRP A 366 20.61 12.88 -28.53
N SER A 367 19.57 13.42 -27.92
CA SER A 367 18.36 13.86 -28.61
C SER A 367 18.62 15.16 -29.36
N ASP A 368 17.70 15.52 -30.25
CA ASP A 368 17.73 16.82 -30.94
C ASP A 368 17.79 18.02 -29.94
N GLU A 369 17.10 17.90 -28.80
CA GLU A 369 17.02 18.94 -27.77
C GLU A 369 18.30 19.12 -26.92
N ASP A 370 19.28 18.22 -27.01
CA ASP A 370 20.51 18.27 -26.20
C ASP A 370 21.79 18.01 -27.00
N LEU A 371 21.78 18.31 -28.30
CA LEU A 371 22.94 18.22 -29.17
C LEU A 371 24.14 19.03 -28.64
N PRO A 372 25.38 18.53 -28.84
CA PRO A 372 26.58 19.23 -28.41
C PRO A 372 26.80 20.50 -29.24
N ASN A 373 27.06 21.62 -28.57
CA ASN A 373 27.33 22.89 -29.23
C ASN A 373 28.82 23.26 -29.26
N GLU A 374 29.13 24.38 -29.93
CA GLU A 374 30.50 24.90 -30.07
C GLU A 374 31.25 25.04 -28.73
N TYR A 375 30.54 25.35 -27.63
CA TYR A 375 31.15 25.45 -26.30
C TYR A 375 31.53 24.09 -25.69
N MET A 376 30.94 23.01 -26.18
CA MET A 376 31.27 21.63 -25.81
C MET A 376 32.33 21.03 -26.74
N LEU A 377 32.36 21.45 -28.01
CA LEU A 377 33.28 21.00 -29.06
C LEU A 377 34.49 21.95 -29.21
N THR A 378 35.14 22.29 -28.10
CA THR A 378 36.20 23.32 -28.06
C THR A 378 37.59 22.85 -28.53
N ASP A 379 37.81 21.54 -28.60
CA ASP A 379 39.06 20.91 -29.03
C ASP A 379 38.74 19.53 -29.63
N ARG A 380 39.74 18.82 -30.14
CA ARG A 380 39.63 17.46 -30.69
C ARG A 380 39.04 16.49 -29.66
N LEU A 381 38.23 15.53 -30.11
CA LEU A 381 37.54 14.56 -29.25
C LEU A 381 38.48 13.74 -28.36
N GLU A 382 39.74 13.55 -28.75
CA GLU A 382 40.78 12.92 -27.92
C GLU A 382 41.11 13.70 -26.64
N ASN A 383 40.91 15.01 -26.65
CA ASN A 383 41.33 15.92 -25.59
C ASN A 383 40.16 16.35 -24.68
N ILE A 384 38.92 16.12 -25.12
CA ILE A 384 37.71 16.53 -24.40
C ILE A 384 36.94 15.33 -23.88
N LYS A 385 36.24 15.52 -22.76
CA LYS A 385 35.43 14.47 -22.11
C LYS A 385 34.34 13.89 -22.99
N LEU A 386 33.95 14.59 -24.06
CA LEU A 386 32.91 14.16 -24.98
C LEU A 386 33.31 12.92 -25.80
N GLY A 387 34.62 12.76 -26.10
CA GLY A 387 35.16 11.60 -26.79
C GLY A 387 35.50 10.42 -25.89
N GLU A 388 35.33 10.54 -24.58
CA GLU A 388 35.34 9.39 -23.68
C GLU A 388 33.98 8.70 -23.70
N VAL A 389 33.92 7.40 -23.39
CA VAL A 389 32.63 6.75 -23.09
C VAL A 389 31.99 7.57 -21.99
N LYS A 390 30.84 8.20 -22.26
CA LYS A 390 30.07 8.92 -21.24
C LYS A 390 29.80 7.90 -20.15
N GLN A 391 30.58 7.96 -19.06
CA GLN A 391 30.39 7.08 -17.92
C GLN A 391 29.01 7.41 -17.38
N GLY A 392 28.02 6.66 -17.84
CA GLY A 392 26.66 6.78 -17.40
C GLY A 392 26.72 6.55 -15.92
N LYS A 393 26.63 7.63 -15.15
CA LYS A 393 26.33 7.51 -13.74
C LYS A 393 24.91 6.93 -13.72
N LYS A 394 24.78 5.60 -13.78
CA LYS A 394 23.62 4.89 -13.24
C LYS A 394 23.28 5.53 -11.89
N VAL A 395 24.30 5.91 -11.13
CA VAL A 395 24.23 6.71 -9.91
C VAL A 395 23.46 8.03 -10.09
N GLU A 396 23.63 8.82 -11.15
CA GLU A 396 22.97 10.11 -11.39
C GLU A 396 21.54 9.93 -11.88
N SER A 397 21.29 9.03 -12.82
CA SER A 397 19.91 8.66 -13.21
C SER A 397 19.13 8.11 -12.00
N ILE A 398 19.74 7.23 -11.20
CA ILE A 398 19.17 6.72 -9.94
C ILE A 398 19.03 7.86 -8.93
N SER A 399 19.98 8.79 -8.85
CA SER A 399 19.90 9.95 -7.96
C SER A 399 18.73 10.84 -8.33
N ILE A 400 18.51 11.11 -9.63
CA ILE A 400 17.35 11.84 -10.12
C ILE A 400 16.09 11.13 -9.62
N ILE A 401 15.93 9.83 -9.86
CA ILE A 401 14.75 9.09 -9.38
C ILE A 401 14.61 9.16 -7.84
N ILE A 402 15.71 9.04 -7.10
CA ILE A 402 15.70 9.12 -5.64
C ILE A 402 15.29 10.53 -5.18
N PHE A 403 15.90 11.59 -5.69
CA PHE A 403 15.64 12.96 -5.25
C PHE A 403 14.34 13.55 -5.80
N TRP A 404 13.93 13.17 -7.00
CA TRP A 404 12.73 13.67 -7.69
C TRP A 404 11.51 12.78 -7.53
N PHE A 405 11.59 11.65 -6.84
CA PHE A 405 10.41 10.82 -6.58
C PHE A 405 10.41 10.20 -5.20
N VAL A 406 11.44 9.41 -4.89
CA VAL A 406 11.48 8.63 -3.63
C VAL A 406 11.56 9.57 -2.42
N LEU A 407 12.47 10.53 -2.42
CA LEU A 407 12.71 11.46 -1.33
C LEU A 407 11.49 12.35 -1.07
N PRO A 408 10.82 12.97 -2.06
CA PRO A 408 9.59 13.71 -1.83
C PRO A 408 8.48 12.84 -1.25
N LEU A 409 8.31 11.59 -1.72
CA LEU A 409 7.35 10.66 -1.12
C LEU A 409 7.72 10.24 0.30
N LEU A 410 9.01 10.02 0.59
CA LEU A 410 9.51 9.75 1.94
C LEU A 410 9.38 10.97 2.85
N ILE A 411 9.57 12.19 2.33
CA ILE A 411 9.33 13.44 3.06
C ILE A 411 7.84 13.58 3.33
N ILE A 412 6.95 13.36 2.36
CA ILE A 412 5.50 13.42 2.58
C ILE A 412 5.08 12.35 3.58
N SER A 413 5.57 11.12 3.46
CA SER A 413 5.28 10.03 4.40
C SER A 413 5.90 10.27 5.78
N GLY A 414 7.09 10.87 5.84
CA GLY A 414 7.82 11.20 7.05
C GLY A 414 7.22 12.40 7.76
N ILE A 415 6.76 13.42 7.03
CA ILE A 415 5.96 14.54 7.53
C ILE A 415 4.59 14.04 7.95
N ASP A 416 3.97 13.11 7.20
CA ASP A 416 2.74 12.46 7.66
C ASP A 416 3.00 11.73 8.98
N ASP A 417 4.10 11.01 9.12
CA ASP A 417 4.46 10.39 10.39
C ASP A 417 4.76 11.42 11.49
N LEU A 418 5.55 12.46 11.22
CA LEU A 418 6.03 13.46 12.18
C LEU A 418 5.01 14.55 12.54
N PHE A 419 4.13 14.92 11.62
CA PHE A 419 3.22 16.06 11.72
C PHE A 419 1.75 15.70 11.55
N VAL A 420 1.40 14.52 11.02
CA VAL A 420 -0.01 14.10 10.96
C VAL A 420 -0.25 13.01 11.98
N ARG A 421 0.48 11.88 11.95
CA ARG A 421 0.46 10.83 12.97
C ARG A 421 1.02 11.32 14.30
N ARG A 422 2.17 12.03 14.32
CA ARG A 422 2.79 12.57 15.55
C ARG A 422 2.31 13.96 15.97
N ARG A 423 1.59 14.76 15.16
CA ARG A 423 0.89 15.99 15.65
C ARG A 423 -0.57 15.73 16.00
N PHE A 424 -1.23 14.73 15.37
CA PHE A 424 -2.31 14.03 16.08
C PHE A 424 -1.72 13.41 17.34
N GLY A 425 -0.50 12.87 17.28
CA GLY A 425 0.29 12.45 18.43
C GLY A 425 0.56 13.56 19.44
N ARG A 426 0.80 14.83 19.06
CA ARG A 426 1.07 15.96 19.97
C ARG A 426 -0.19 16.66 20.50
N LYS A 427 -1.27 16.70 19.73
CA LYS A 427 -2.62 16.98 20.28
C LYS A 427 -3.18 15.79 21.08
N LEU A 428 -2.66 14.59 20.85
CA LEU A 428 -2.71 13.45 21.78
C LEU A 428 -1.78 13.71 22.96
N ILE A 429 -0.61 14.36 22.80
CA ILE A 429 0.35 14.62 23.89
C ILE A 429 -0.16 15.67 24.88
N ASP A 430 -0.86 16.69 24.40
CA ASP A 430 -1.62 17.59 25.28
C ASP A 430 -2.91 16.94 25.82
N LYS A 431 -3.24 15.73 25.33
CA LYS A 431 -4.21 14.79 25.91
C LYS A 431 -3.52 13.53 26.52
N LEU A 432 -2.18 13.53 26.74
CA LEU A 432 -1.41 12.31 27.08
C LEU A 432 -1.42 11.86 28.54
N PRO A 433 -2.28 12.36 29.43
CA PRO A 433 -2.66 11.49 30.53
C PRO A 433 -3.46 10.25 30.05
N ASP A 434 -3.99 10.23 28.80
CA ASP A 434 -4.96 9.19 28.38
C ASP A 434 -4.52 8.16 27.33
N LEU A 435 -3.49 8.38 26.51
CA LEU A 435 -3.22 7.50 25.34
C LEU A 435 -1.94 6.65 25.38
N THR A 436 -1.08 6.86 26.37
CA THR A 436 0.06 5.97 26.64
C THR A 436 -0.37 4.59 27.14
N ASN A 437 -1.58 4.44 27.68
CA ASN A 437 -2.16 3.16 28.12
C ASN A 437 -2.81 2.33 27.00
N LEU A 438 -2.70 2.71 25.71
CA LEU A 438 -3.46 2.05 24.63
C LEU A 438 -2.61 1.43 23.51
N LEU A 439 -1.29 1.64 23.50
CA LEU A 439 -0.40 1.09 22.45
C LEU A 439 0.76 0.25 23.00
N ILE A 440 0.78 0.00 24.31
CA ILE A 440 1.49 -1.11 24.96
C ILE A 440 0.48 -1.83 25.85
N GLU A 441 -0.56 -2.39 25.26
CA GLU A 441 -1.31 -3.48 25.90
C GLU A 441 -1.20 -4.67 24.95
N ASP A 442 -0.29 -5.58 25.29
CA ASP A 442 -0.60 -6.99 25.09
C ASP A 442 -2.01 -7.15 25.68
N LYS A 443 -3.02 -7.48 24.86
CA LYS A 443 -4.44 -7.55 25.24
C LYS A 443 -4.58 -8.20 26.63
N MET A 444 -4.69 -7.38 27.67
CA MET A 444 -4.72 -7.73 29.07
C MET A 444 -5.80 -6.87 29.71
N ARG A 445 -6.59 -7.46 30.60
CA ARG A 445 -7.67 -6.78 31.32
C ARG A 445 -7.09 -5.72 32.23
N LYS A 446 -7.76 -4.58 32.33
CA LYS A 446 -7.35 -3.50 33.23
C LYS A 446 -7.84 -3.78 34.64
N ASN A 447 -6.94 -3.66 35.61
CA ASN A 447 -7.30 -3.64 37.02
C ASN A 447 -7.87 -2.25 37.36
N ILE A 448 -9.10 -2.19 37.88
CA ILE A 448 -9.79 -0.92 38.17
C ILE A 448 -10.33 -0.91 39.60
N VAL A 449 -10.00 0.13 40.37
CA VAL A 449 -10.61 0.41 41.68
C VAL A 449 -11.44 1.69 41.57
N ALA A 450 -12.76 1.52 41.49
CA ALA A 450 -13.72 2.61 41.32
C ALA A 450 -14.46 2.91 42.62
N GLY A 451 -14.26 4.09 43.20
CA GLY A 451 -14.95 4.55 44.40
C GLY A 451 -16.31 5.19 44.08
N ASN A 452 -17.40 4.50 44.37
CA ASN A 452 -18.75 5.07 44.30
C ASN A 452 -19.11 5.79 45.60
N TRP A 453 -19.07 7.12 45.60
CA TRP A 453 -19.39 7.92 46.79
C TRP A 453 -20.87 7.85 47.18
N LYS A 454 -21.74 7.41 46.27
CA LYS A 454 -23.20 7.52 46.41
C LYS A 454 -23.59 8.95 46.79
N MET A 455 -24.67 9.12 47.53
CA MET A 455 -25.14 10.42 48.02
C MET A 455 -24.38 10.90 49.27
N ASN A 456 -23.07 11.15 49.14
CA ASN A 456 -22.20 11.64 50.22
C ASN A 456 -21.34 12.82 49.79
N LYS A 457 -20.78 13.51 50.81
CA LYS A 457 -19.91 14.68 50.75
C LYS A 457 -20.59 15.95 50.24
N THR A 458 -20.47 17.03 51.02
CA THR A 458 -20.84 18.37 50.55
C THR A 458 -19.86 18.82 49.47
N PHE A 459 -20.24 19.82 48.66
CA PHE A 459 -19.41 20.32 47.56
C PHE A 459 -17.95 20.58 47.98
N GLN A 460 -17.75 21.23 49.12
CA GLN A 460 -16.40 21.53 49.61
C GLN A 460 -15.68 20.27 50.10
N ASP A 461 -16.34 19.41 50.87
CA ASP A 461 -15.75 18.14 51.34
C ASP A 461 -15.33 17.23 50.18
N GLY A 462 -16.09 17.24 49.07
CA GLY A 462 -15.77 16.48 47.87
C GLY A 462 -14.53 17.00 47.16
N ILE A 463 -14.40 18.32 47.04
CA ILE A 463 -13.20 18.97 46.48
C ILE A 463 -11.99 18.69 47.36
N ASP A 464 -12.12 18.84 48.68
CA ASP A 464 -11.01 18.65 49.62
C ASP A 464 -10.56 17.19 49.63
N PHE A 465 -11.50 16.24 49.63
CA PHE A 465 -11.19 14.81 49.50
C PHE A 465 -10.49 14.48 48.18
N ALA A 466 -10.93 15.05 47.05
CA ALA A 466 -10.32 14.79 45.76
C ALA A 466 -8.88 15.34 45.68
N LYS A 467 -8.62 16.51 46.29
CA LYS A 467 -7.27 17.06 46.42
C LYS A 467 -6.39 16.17 47.28
N GLU A 468 -6.87 15.76 48.45
CA GLU A 468 -6.14 14.88 49.36
C GLU A 468 -5.80 13.55 48.69
N LEU A 469 -6.78 12.93 48.01
CA LEU A 469 -6.55 11.68 47.27
C LEU A 469 -5.51 11.87 46.16
N ASN A 470 -5.59 12.95 45.39
CA ASN A 470 -4.64 13.27 44.34
C ASN A 470 -3.22 13.46 44.89
N GLU A 471 -3.08 14.13 46.04
CA GLU A 471 -1.79 14.29 46.72
C GLU A 471 -1.23 12.96 47.25
N VAL A 472 -2.09 12.07 47.77
CA VAL A 472 -1.67 10.73 48.23
C VAL A 472 -1.19 9.88 47.07
N LEU A 473 -1.94 9.82 45.96
CA LEU A 473 -1.60 8.99 44.80
C LEU A 473 -0.47 9.59 43.94
N ALA A 474 -0.20 10.89 44.04
CA ALA A 474 0.96 11.49 43.38
C ALA A 474 2.31 11.04 44.00
N LYS A 475 2.31 10.60 45.27
CA LYS A 475 3.52 10.14 45.97
C LYS A 475 3.90 8.70 45.61
N GLU A 476 2.90 7.88 45.26
CA GLU A 476 3.07 6.45 45.00
C GLU A 476 2.12 6.07 43.86
N LYS A 477 2.69 5.75 42.70
CA LYS A 477 1.91 5.45 41.50
C LYS A 477 1.18 4.09 41.70
N PRO A 478 -0.16 4.05 41.60
CA PRO A 478 -0.91 2.81 41.70
C PRO A 478 -0.63 1.83 40.56
N ASN A 479 -0.72 0.52 40.84
CA ASN A 479 -0.68 -0.56 39.85
C ASN A 479 -2.05 -0.87 39.20
N CYS A 480 -3.05 -0.02 39.43
CA CYS A 480 -4.39 -0.14 38.86
C CYS A 480 -4.93 1.24 38.45
N ASP A 481 -5.94 1.26 37.58
CA ASP A 481 -6.69 2.48 37.29
C ASP A 481 -7.59 2.84 38.48
N VAL A 482 -7.46 4.08 38.97
CA VAL A 482 -8.29 4.58 40.08
C VAL A 482 -9.37 5.49 39.53
N VAL A 483 -10.63 5.23 39.90
CA VAL A 483 -11.79 6.04 39.48
C VAL A 483 -12.55 6.53 40.71
N ILE A 484 -13.02 7.78 40.72
CA ILE A 484 -13.98 8.28 41.70
C ILE A 484 -15.29 8.66 40.99
N CYS A 485 -16.38 8.04 41.43
CA CYS A 485 -17.72 8.30 40.92
C CYS A 485 -18.50 9.16 41.91
N THR A 486 -18.76 10.41 41.56
CA THR A 486 -19.26 11.44 42.47
C THR A 486 -20.70 11.84 42.16
N PRO A 487 -21.44 12.43 43.12
CA PRO A 487 -22.65 13.18 42.80
C PRO A 487 -22.38 14.25 41.74
N PHE A 488 -23.39 14.59 40.93
CA PHE A 488 -23.25 15.52 39.80
C PHE A 488 -22.64 16.88 40.18
N ILE A 489 -22.93 17.37 41.39
CA ILE A 489 -22.48 18.68 41.89
C ILE A 489 -20.96 18.85 41.88
N HIS A 490 -20.21 17.75 41.88
CA HIS A 490 -18.74 17.78 42.00
C HIS A 490 -18.01 17.68 40.66
N LEU A 491 -18.67 17.17 39.61
CA LEU A 491 -17.99 16.72 38.39
C LEU A 491 -17.15 17.81 37.72
N ALA A 492 -17.73 18.99 37.52
CA ALA A 492 -17.05 20.11 36.84
C ALA A 492 -15.87 20.69 37.66
N SER A 493 -15.90 20.53 38.99
CA SER A 493 -14.87 21.09 39.89
C SER A 493 -13.76 20.10 40.21
N ILE A 494 -14.08 18.80 40.28
CA ILE A 494 -13.11 17.74 40.59
C ILE A 494 -12.28 17.37 39.36
N THR A 495 -12.90 17.26 38.18
CA THR A 495 -12.20 16.84 36.95
C THR A 495 -10.92 17.65 36.64
N PRO A 496 -10.89 18.99 36.73
CA PRO A 496 -9.68 19.75 36.43
C PRO A 496 -8.59 19.71 37.52
N ILE A 497 -8.88 19.23 38.74
CA ILE A 497 -7.94 19.27 39.88
C ILE A 497 -7.30 17.91 40.21
N VAL A 498 -7.75 16.83 39.56
CA VAL A 498 -7.17 15.49 39.73
C VAL A 498 -6.40 15.08 38.48
N ASN A 499 -5.25 14.42 38.67
CA ASN A 499 -4.43 13.90 37.59
C ASN A 499 -4.14 12.42 37.82
N GLY A 500 -4.31 11.59 36.79
CA GLY A 500 -4.20 10.14 36.90
C GLY A 500 -5.38 9.44 37.60
N ILE A 501 -6.37 10.18 38.10
CA ILE A 501 -7.63 9.64 38.65
C ILE A 501 -8.75 9.84 37.64
N GLY A 502 -9.45 8.77 37.26
CA GLY A 502 -10.67 8.86 36.46
C GLY A 502 -11.82 9.47 37.26
N VAL A 503 -12.57 10.40 36.67
CA VAL A 503 -13.79 10.95 37.28
C VAL A 503 -15.00 10.39 36.53
N GLY A 504 -16.01 9.96 37.29
CA GLY A 504 -17.26 9.47 36.73
C GLY A 504 -18.51 10.00 37.42
N ALA A 505 -19.61 10.01 36.68
CA ALA A 505 -20.94 10.25 37.25
C ALA A 505 -21.53 8.97 37.84
N GLN A 506 -22.48 9.11 38.76
CA GLN A 506 -23.21 7.98 39.36
C GLN A 506 -24.48 7.57 38.57
N ASN A 507 -24.85 8.34 37.55
CA ASN A 507 -25.97 8.08 36.63
C ASN A 507 -25.86 9.01 35.40
N SER A 508 -26.62 8.73 34.34
CA SER A 508 -27.01 9.70 33.33
C SER A 508 -28.44 9.40 32.82
N ALA A 509 -29.07 10.38 32.17
CA ALA A 509 -30.40 10.22 31.59
C ALA A 509 -30.42 9.27 30.39
N ASP A 510 -31.57 8.66 30.12
CA ASP A 510 -31.91 7.94 28.90
C ASP A 510 -32.38 8.89 27.78
N LYS A 511 -32.04 10.19 27.87
CA LYS A 511 -32.45 11.23 26.93
C LYS A 511 -31.26 12.14 26.62
N THR A 512 -31.18 12.61 25.38
CA THR A 512 -30.12 13.52 24.93
C THR A 512 -30.28 14.91 25.54
N GLU A 513 -31.50 15.43 25.52
CA GLU A 513 -31.93 16.74 26.05
C GLU A 513 -33.46 16.80 26.13
N GLY A 514 -34.02 17.81 26.80
CA GLY A 514 -35.46 18.09 26.81
C GLY A 514 -36.04 18.38 28.19
N ALA A 515 -37.37 18.27 28.31
CA ALA A 515 -38.13 18.58 29.52
C ALA A 515 -38.05 17.46 30.58
N TYR A 516 -36.83 17.18 31.05
CA TYR A 516 -36.53 16.16 32.06
C TYR A 516 -35.90 16.82 33.29
N THR A 517 -36.68 17.63 34.01
CA THR A 517 -36.20 18.44 35.13
C THR A 517 -35.55 17.58 36.21
N GLY A 518 -34.28 17.88 36.52
CA GLY A 518 -33.48 17.17 37.53
C GLY A 518 -32.59 16.06 36.97
N GLU A 519 -32.80 15.65 35.72
CA GLU A 519 -31.93 14.67 35.04
C GLU A 519 -30.69 15.35 34.41
N VAL A 520 -29.63 14.57 34.25
CA VAL A 520 -28.37 15.01 33.63
C VAL A 520 -28.06 14.09 32.46
N SER A 521 -27.99 14.65 31.25
CA SER A 521 -27.71 13.85 30.05
C SER A 521 -26.26 13.36 30.00
N ALA A 522 -26.00 12.29 29.24
CA ALA A 522 -24.65 11.79 29.03
C ALA A 522 -23.71 12.87 28.46
N GLN A 523 -24.21 13.75 27.60
CA GLN A 523 -23.44 14.85 27.02
C GLN A 523 -23.11 15.93 28.05
N MET A 524 -24.01 16.20 29.01
CA MET A 524 -23.74 17.09 30.15
C MET A 524 -22.68 16.50 31.08
N VAL A 525 -22.68 15.18 31.30
CA VAL A 525 -21.60 14.52 32.08
C VAL A 525 -20.27 14.66 31.35
N ALA A 526 -20.22 14.30 30.07
CA ALA A 526 -18.99 14.36 29.27
C ALA A 526 -18.40 15.77 29.16
N SER A 527 -19.23 16.82 29.14
CA SER A 527 -18.75 18.21 29.04
C SER A 527 -17.99 18.69 30.28
N THR A 528 -18.13 18.02 31.43
CA THR A 528 -17.33 18.29 32.64
C THR A 528 -15.90 17.76 32.54
N GLY A 529 -15.62 16.91 31.55
CA GLY A 529 -14.36 16.16 31.40
C GLY A 529 -14.38 14.77 32.07
N ALA A 530 -15.49 14.40 32.72
CA ALA A 530 -15.69 13.05 33.23
C ALA A 530 -15.57 12.00 32.11
N LYS A 531 -14.99 10.85 32.45
CA LYS A 531 -14.72 9.75 31.50
C LYS A 531 -15.59 8.52 31.74
N TYR A 532 -16.14 8.39 32.93
CA TYR A 532 -16.91 7.23 33.36
C TYR A 532 -18.35 7.60 33.74
N VAL A 533 -19.25 6.63 33.68
CA VAL A 533 -20.59 6.76 34.27
C VAL A 533 -21.08 5.42 34.79
N ILE A 534 -21.51 5.37 36.05
CA ILE A 534 -22.16 4.19 36.61
C ILE A 534 -23.59 4.12 36.07
N LEU A 535 -23.99 2.96 35.54
CA LEU A 535 -25.33 2.71 35.05
C LEU A 535 -25.85 1.38 35.58
N GLY A 536 -27.14 1.33 35.94
CA GLY A 536 -27.78 0.11 36.41
C GLY A 536 -27.35 -0.32 37.81
N HIS A 537 -26.79 0.59 38.62
CA HIS A 537 -26.49 0.31 40.02
C HIS A 537 -27.75 -0.20 40.74
N SER A 538 -27.58 -1.22 41.57
CA SER A 538 -28.65 -1.89 42.33
C SER A 538 -29.65 -0.92 43.01
N GLU A 539 -29.16 0.13 43.66
CA GLU A 539 -30.01 1.19 44.26
C GLU A 539 -30.90 1.91 43.25
N ARG A 540 -30.42 2.13 42.01
CA ARG A 540 -31.21 2.76 40.95
C ARG A 540 -32.27 1.85 40.39
N ARG A 541 -31.95 0.56 40.23
CA ARG A 541 -32.93 -0.48 39.87
C ARG A 541 -34.02 -0.60 40.94
N ALA A 542 -33.63 -0.61 42.22
CA ALA A 542 -34.55 -0.82 43.34
C ALA A 542 -35.40 0.41 43.68
N TYR A 543 -34.80 1.60 43.79
CA TYR A 543 -35.49 2.80 44.29
C TYR A 543 -36.09 3.65 43.18
N TYR A 544 -35.54 3.58 41.97
CA TYR A 544 -35.91 4.44 40.84
C TYR A 544 -36.43 3.66 39.62
N GLY A 545 -36.57 2.33 39.73
CA GLY A 545 -37.25 1.51 38.75
C GLY A 545 -36.55 1.38 37.39
N GLU A 546 -35.21 1.43 37.36
CA GLU A 546 -34.47 1.30 36.10
C GLU A 546 -34.62 -0.11 35.50
N THR A 547 -35.27 -0.18 34.34
CA THR A 547 -35.51 -1.43 33.59
C THR A 547 -34.38 -1.70 32.59
N PRO A 548 -34.27 -2.94 32.05
CA PRO A 548 -33.27 -3.26 31.04
C PRO A 548 -33.33 -2.36 29.79
N GLU A 549 -34.52 -1.93 29.39
CA GLU A 549 -34.77 -1.06 28.23
C GLU A 549 -34.24 0.35 28.46
N ILE A 550 -34.54 0.94 29.63
CA ILE A 550 -34.01 2.25 30.04
C ILE A 550 -32.48 2.19 30.05
N LEU A 551 -31.93 1.13 30.63
CA LEU A 551 -30.49 0.96 30.77
C LEU A 551 -29.77 0.78 29.44
N ARG A 552 -30.41 0.10 28.48
CA ARG A 552 -29.91 0.00 27.10
C ARG A 552 -29.77 1.38 26.47
N GLU A 553 -30.80 2.21 26.59
CA GLU A 553 -30.79 3.57 26.04
C GLU A 553 -29.71 4.43 26.71
N LYS A 554 -29.59 4.35 28.05
CA LYS A 554 -28.52 5.05 28.80
C LYS A 554 -27.12 4.63 28.35
N VAL A 555 -26.87 3.34 28.17
CA VAL A 555 -25.56 2.82 27.73
C VAL A 555 -25.22 3.34 26.34
N GLN A 556 -26.17 3.30 25.40
CA GLN A 556 -25.96 3.81 24.04
C GLN A 556 -25.63 5.30 24.04
N LEU A 557 -26.36 6.10 24.83
CA LEU A 557 -26.11 7.54 24.96
C LEU A 557 -24.77 7.85 25.63
N ALA A 558 -24.40 7.09 26.66
CA ALA A 558 -23.10 7.22 27.32
C ALA A 558 -21.94 6.94 26.34
N LEU A 559 -22.02 5.84 25.58
CA LEU A 559 -21.02 5.49 24.57
C LEU A 559 -20.96 6.52 23.44
N ALA A 560 -22.11 7.03 22.97
CA ALA A 560 -22.17 8.07 21.95
C ALA A 560 -21.55 9.39 22.43
N ALA A 561 -21.66 9.72 23.72
CA ALA A 561 -21.01 10.86 24.35
C ALA A 561 -19.51 10.64 24.63
N GLY A 562 -18.98 9.45 24.36
CA GLY A 562 -17.58 9.08 24.61
C GLY A 562 -17.26 8.73 26.07
N LEU A 563 -18.28 8.46 26.89
CA LEU A 563 -18.11 7.96 28.25
C LEU A 563 -17.93 6.44 28.24
N THR A 564 -17.25 5.93 29.27
CA THR A 564 -17.08 4.51 29.57
C THR A 564 -18.12 4.09 30.61
N PRO A 565 -19.15 3.30 30.25
CA PRO A 565 -20.12 2.81 31.22
C PRO A 565 -19.48 1.81 32.20
N ILE A 566 -19.72 2.01 33.50
CA ILE A 566 -19.54 1.00 34.54
C ILE A 566 -20.93 0.40 34.79
N PHE A 567 -21.22 -0.69 34.07
CA PHE A 567 -22.54 -1.30 34.04
C PHE A 567 -22.70 -2.32 35.16
N CYS A 568 -23.62 -2.05 36.07
CA CYS A 568 -23.82 -2.88 37.25
C CYS A 568 -24.88 -3.96 37.01
N ILE A 569 -24.54 -5.18 37.42
CA ILE A 569 -25.39 -6.38 37.37
C ILE A 569 -25.28 -7.16 38.67
N GLY A 570 -26.29 -7.94 39.00
CA GLY A 570 -26.25 -8.78 40.20
C GLY A 570 -27.63 -9.17 40.70
N GLU A 571 -27.64 -10.20 41.55
CA GLU A 571 -28.83 -10.82 42.08
C GLU A 571 -29.13 -10.40 43.52
N VAL A 572 -30.40 -10.41 43.90
CA VAL A 572 -30.85 -10.19 45.29
C VAL A 572 -30.79 -11.48 46.12
N LEU A 573 -30.93 -11.37 47.44
CA LEU A 573 -30.76 -12.51 48.36
C LEU A 573 -31.67 -13.70 48.01
N ARG A 574 -32.94 -13.42 47.69
CA ARG A 574 -33.91 -14.45 47.32
C ARG A 574 -33.50 -15.23 46.07
N GLU A 575 -32.87 -14.55 45.11
CA GLU A 575 -32.39 -15.17 43.87
C GLU A 575 -31.14 -16.01 44.14
N ARG A 576 -30.24 -15.54 45.00
CA ARG A 576 -29.06 -16.31 45.43
C ARG A 576 -29.45 -17.57 46.21
N GLU A 577 -30.37 -17.47 47.15
CA GLU A 577 -30.89 -18.60 47.93
C GLU A 577 -31.62 -19.63 47.04
N ALA A 578 -32.16 -19.17 45.90
CA ALA A 578 -32.77 -20.03 44.89
C ALA A 578 -31.77 -20.54 43.83
N ASN A 579 -30.46 -20.27 43.96
CA ASN A 579 -29.41 -20.59 43.00
C ASN A 579 -29.62 -20.00 41.59
N LYS A 580 -30.26 -18.83 41.50
CA LYS A 580 -30.58 -18.16 40.23
C LYS A 580 -29.59 -17.07 39.82
N GLN A 581 -28.48 -16.90 40.54
CA GLN A 581 -27.49 -15.85 40.25
C GLN A 581 -27.08 -15.82 38.76
N ASN A 582 -26.83 -16.98 38.17
CA ASN A 582 -26.41 -17.12 36.78
C ASN A 582 -27.51 -16.69 35.79
N GLU A 583 -28.75 -17.11 36.04
CA GLU A 583 -29.90 -16.72 35.22
C GLU A 583 -30.10 -15.20 35.25
N VAL A 584 -29.99 -14.60 36.43
CA VAL A 584 -30.20 -13.16 36.65
C VAL A 584 -29.13 -12.33 35.93
N VAL A 585 -27.85 -12.65 36.12
CA VAL A 585 -26.76 -11.89 35.47
C VAL A 585 -26.80 -12.05 33.95
N THR A 586 -27.10 -13.25 33.44
CA THR A 586 -27.28 -13.47 31.99
C THR A 586 -28.45 -12.66 31.44
N ALA A 587 -29.59 -12.62 32.14
CA ALA A 587 -30.76 -11.85 31.72
C ALA A 587 -30.47 -10.34 31.71
N GLN A 588 -29.77 -9.82 32.73
CA GLN A 588 -29.41 -8.40 32.80
C GLN A 588 -28.42 -7.99 31.71
N LEU A 589 -27.42 -8.83 31.40
CA LEU A 589 -26.48 -8.60 30.29
C LEU A 589 -27.20 -8.65 28.93
N THR A 590 -28.04 -9.66 28.71
CA THR A 590 -28.77 -9.85 27.46
C THR A 590 -29.75 -8.71 27.22
N GLY A 591 -30.52 -8.33 28.25
CA GLY A 591 -31.56 -7.30 28.13
C GLY A 591 -31.03 -5.89 27.88
N SER A 592 -29.78 -5.59 28.28
CA SER A 592 -29.26 -4.22 28.22
C SER A 592 -28.03 -4.03 27.34
N LEU A 593 -27.19 -5.06 27.13
CA LEU A 593 -25.88 -4.90 26.49
C LEU A 593 -25.69 -5.70 25.20
N PHE A 594 -26.33 -6.87 25.05
CA PHE A 594 -25.98 -7.79 23.94
C PHE A 594 -26.49 -7.39 22.55
N ASP A 595 -27.27 -6.30 22.47
CA ASP A 595 -27.61 -5.65 21.20
C ASP A 595 -26.50 -4.70 20.68
N LEU A 596 -25.43 -4.48 21.47
CA LEU A 596 -24.31 -3.63 21.07
C LEU A 596 -23.39 -4.34 20.08
N SER A 597 -22.68 -3.54 19.26
CA SER A 597 -21.56 -4.05 18.47
C SER A 597 -20.43 -4.52 19.40
N ALA A 598 -19.61 -5.47 18.95
CA ALA A 598 -18.45 -5.93 19.72
C ALA A 598 -17.48 -4.79 20.06
N ASP A 599 -17.33 -3.82 19.15
CA ASP A 599 -16.48 -2.64 19.36
C ASP A 599 -17.05 -1.73 20.45
N ASP A 600 -18.37 -1.58 20.53
CA ASP A 600 -19.02 -0.76 21.57
C ASP A 600 -19.06 -1.47 22.92
N PHE A 601 -19.33 -2.78 22.93
CA PHE A 601 -19.26 -3.59 24.15
C PHE A 601 -17.85 -3.58 24.75
N SER A 602 -16.80 -3.58 23.91
CA SER A 602 -15.41 -3.54 24.38
C SER A 602 -15.03 -2.28 25.19
N LYS A 603 -15.88 -1.24 25.16
CA LYS A 603 -15.69 0.02 25.91
C LYS A 603 -16.46 0.01 27.24
N ILE A 604 -17.06 -1.10 27.65
CA ILE A 604 -17.87 -1.21 28.86
C ILE A 604 -17.07 -1.95 29.94
N VAL A 605 -17.18 -1.45 31.17
CA VAL A 605 -16.73 -2.14 32.39
C VAL A 605 -17.94 -2.78 33.05
N ILE A 606 -17.86 -4.04 33.44
CA ILE A 606 -18.94 -4.72 34.18
C ILE A 606 -18.64 -4.62 35.67
N ALA A 607 -19.65 -4.32 36.49
CA ALA A 607 -19.55 -4.41 37.94
C ALA A 607 -20.57 -5.43 38.47
N TYR A 608 -20.10 -6.53 39.02
CA TYR A 608 -20.94 -7.54 39.64
C TYR A 608 -21.22 -7.16 41.11
N GLU A 609 -22.48 -6.88 41.42
CA GLU A 609 -22.99 -6.49 42.71
C GLU A 609 -23.76 -7.66 43.36
N PRO A 610 -23.17 -8.43 44.29
CA PRO A 610 -23.95 -9.36 45.11
C PRO A 610 -24.84 -8.52 46.05
N VAL A 611 -26.04 -8.13 45.60
CA VAL A 611 -26.89 -7.12 46.27
C VAL A 611 -27.18 -7.50 47.72
N TRP A 612 -27.28 -8.81 47.98
CA TRP A 612 -27.46 -9.39 49.32
C TRP A 612 -26.31 -9.16 50.31
N ALA A 613 -25.12 -8.81 49.81
CA ALA A 613 -23.91 -8.52 50.59
C ALA A 613 -23.59 -7.01 50.67
N ILE A 614 -24.41 -6.14 50.07
CA ILE A 614 -24.20 -4.68 50.09
C ILE A 614 -24.80 -4.08 51.36
N GLY A 615 -23.97 -3.52 52.23
CA GLY A 615 -24.42 -2.80 53.43
C GLY A 615 -25.04 -3.67 54.54
N THR A 616 -25.09 -5.00 54.37
CA THR A 616 -25.70 -5.95 55.32
C THR A 616 -24.71 -6.51 56.34
N GLY A 617 -23.42 -6.21 56.21
CA GLY A 617 -22.35 -6.79 57.04
C GLY A 617 -22.00 -8.25 56.70
N LYS A 618 -22.78 -8.90 55.82
CA LYS A 618 -22.41 -10.17 55.18
C LYS A 618 -21.52 -9.88 53.98
N THR A 619 -20.48 -10.67 53.79
CA THR A 619 -19.52 -10.52 52.69
C THR A 619 -19.54 -11.80 51.87
N ALA A 620 -19.68 -11.69 50.54
CA ALA A 620 -19.47 -12.85 49.68
C ALA A 620 -18.01 -13.29 49.80
N THR A 621 -17.78 -14.60 49.87
CA THR A 621 -16.43 -15.16 49.93
C THR A 621 -15.69 -14.90 48.61
N ALA A 622 -14.36 -14.87 48.64
CA ALA A 622 -13.54 -14.72 47.44
C ALA A 622 -13.87 -15.79 46.37
N ALA A 623 -14.12 -17.03 46.81
CA ALA A 623 -14.56 -18.12 45.93
C ALA A 623 -15.91 -17.84 45.23
N GLN A 624 -16.89 -17.28 45.96
CA GLN A 624 -18.19 -16.90 45.37
C GLN A 624 -18.06 -15.75 44.37
N ALA A 625 -17.17 -14.79 44.63
CA ALA A 625 -16.87 -13.71 43.71
C ALA A 625 -16.21 -14.26 42.43
N GLN A 626 -15.22 -15.14 42.56
CA GLN A 626 -14.56 -15.78 41.42
C GLN A 626 -15.52 -16.64 40.58
N GLU A 627 -16.38 -17.44 41.21
CA GLU A 627 -17.35 -18.30 40.53
C GLU A 627 -18.23 -17.51 39.55
N ILE A 628 -18.84 -16.42 40.05
CA ILE A 628 -19.78 -15.63 39.25
C ILE A 628 -19.06 -14.73 38.24
N HIS A 629 -17.87 -14.22 38.56
CA HIS A 629 -17.04 -13.46 37.60
C HIS A 629 -16.62 -14.34 36.41
N ALA A 630 -16.17 -15.57 36.68
CA ALA A 630 -15.82 -16.53 35.64
C ALA A 630 -17.04 -16.86 34.76
N TYR A 631 -18.23 -17.01 35.36
CA TYR A 631 -19.47 -17.23 34.62
C TYR A 631 -19.88 -16.01 33.77
N ILE A 632 -19.84 -14.80 34.31
CA ILE A 632 -20.09 -13.57 33.54
C ILE A 632 -19.15 -13.51 32.32
N ARG A 633 -17.87 -13.82 32.52
CA ARG A 633 -16.89 -13.85 31.43
C ARG A 633 -17.21 -14.90 30.39
N SER A 634 -17.68 -16.10 30.77
CA SER A 634 -18.08 -17.12 29.81
C SER A 634 -19.29 -16.68 28.98
N VAL A 635 -20.27 -16.03 29.61
CA VAL A 635 -21.45 -15.49 28.90
C VAL A 635 -21.05 -14.42 27.88
N ILE A 636 -20.09 -13.55 28.23
CA ILE A 636 -19.52 -12.57 27.28
C ILE A 636 -18.79 -13.28 26.13
N ALA A 637 -18.02 -14.33 26.44
CA ALA A 637 -17.27 -15.09 25.44
C ALA A 637 -18.20 -15.81 24.44
N ASP A 638 -19.35 -16.29 24.89
CA ASP A 638 -20.34 -16.94 24.04
C ASP A 638 -21.00 -15.95 23.07
N ASN A 639 -21.23 -14.71 23.50
CA ASN A 639 -21.90 -13.68 22.69
C ASN A 639 -20.95 -12.91 21.75
N TYR A 640 -19.75 -12.55 22.23
CA TYR A 640 -18.81 -11.68 21.50
C TYR A 640 -17.49 -12.34 21.13
N GLY A 641 -17.28 -13.60 21.55
CA GLY A 641 -16.04 -14.32 21.36
C GLY A 641 -15.03 -14.08 22.49
N LYS A 642 -14.15 -15.07 22.66
CA LYS A 642 -13.12 -15.08 23.71
C LYS A 642 -12.25 -13.83 23.75
N ASP A 643 -11.89 -13.28 22.60
CA ASP A 643 -11.05 -12.09 22.54
C ASP A 643 -11.72 -10.84 23.14
N VAL A 644 -13.05 -10.72 23.12
CA VAL A 644 -13.75 -9.59 23.78
C VAL A 644 -13.84 -9.87 25.28
N ALA A 645 -14.26 -11.08 25.66
CA ALA A 645 -14.38 -11.50 27.05
C ALA A 645 -13.06 -11.42 27.84
N ASP A 646 -11.94 -11.80 27.21
CA ASP A 646 -10.61 -11.75 27.81
C ASP A 646 -10.10 -10.31 27.97
N ASN A 647 -10.77 -9.29 27.39
CA ASN A 647 -10.39 -7.87 27.53
C ASN A 647 -11.41 -7.02 28.29
N THR A 648 -12.59 -7.55 28.61
CA THR A 648 -13.58 -6.86 29.45
C THR A 648 -13.18 -6.95 30.92
N SER A 649 -12.99 -5.80 31.58
CA SER A 649 -12.80 -5.73 33.04
C SER A 649 -14.13 -5.99 33.77
N ILE A 650 -14.10 -6.89 34.76
CA ILE A 650 -15.22 -7.25 35.61
C ILE A 650 -14.86 -6.94 37.07
N LEU A 651 -15.54 -5.95 37.66
CA LEU A 651 -15.28 -5.45 39.00
C LEU A 651 -16.20 -6.09 40.02
N TYR A 652 -15.67 -6.36 41.21
CA TYR A 652 -16.47 -6.82 42.34
C TYR A 652 -17.10 -5.63 43.07
N GLY A 653 -18.43 -5.58 43.13
CA GLY A 653 -19.24 -4.53 43.75
C GLY A 653 -19.77 -4.87 45.15
N GLY A 654 -19.36 -5.98 45.75
CA GLY A 654 -19.74 -6.36 47.11
C GLY A 654 -18.95 -5.60 48.19
N SER A 655 -19.09 -6.03 49.46
CA SER A 655 -18.34 -5.41 50.57
C SER A 655 -16.84 -5.69 50.47
N CYS A 656 -16.08 -4.71 49.97
CA CYS A 656 -14.62 -4.72 49.88
C CYS A 656 -14.03 -3.69 50.85
N LYS A 657 -13.02 -4.12 51.62
CA LYS A 657 -12.29 -3.38 52.65
C LYS A 657 -10.78 -3.63 52.47
N PRO A 658 -9.89 -2.79 53.02
CA PRO A 658 -8.45 -3.03 52.94
C PRO A 658 -8.03 -4.45 53.37
N SER A 659 -8.68 -4.98 54.41
CA SER A 659 -8.33 -6.29 54.98
C SER A 659 -8.70 -7.50 54.12
N ASN A 660 -9.57 -7.37 53.11
CA ASN A 660 -9.99 -8.48 52.24
C ASN A 660 -9.79 -8.19 50.74
N ALA A 661 -9.39 -6.97 50.36
CA ALA A 661 -9.21 -6.57 48.98
C ALA A 661 -8.21 -7.47 48.24
N LYS A 662 -7.07 -7.80 48.88
CA LYS A 662 -6.05 -8.66 48.28
C LYS A 662 -6.59 -10.06 47.95
N GLU A 663 -7.27 -10.71 48.90
CA GLU A 663 -7.86 -12.03 48.68
C GLU A 663 -8.90 -12.02 47.55
N LEU A 664 -9.68 -10.94 47.42
CA LEU A 664 -10.64 -10.78 46.33
C LEU A 664 -9.96 -10.57 44.98
N PHE A 665 -8.96 -9.68 44.91
CA PHE A 665 -8.30 -9.28 43.67
C PHE A 665 -7.26 -10.31 43.16
N ASP A 666 -6.77 -11.20 44.03
CA ASP A 666 -5.92 -12.33 43.62
C ASP A 666 -6.70 -13.41 42.83
N ASN A 667 -8.04 -13.29 42.70
CA ASN A 667 -8.86 -14.22 41.91
C ASN A 667 -8.74 -13.95 40.40
N PRO A 668 -8.60 -14.99 39.55
CA PRO A 668 -8.26 -14.83 38.13
C PRO A 668 -9.22 -13.98 37.28
N ASP A 669 -10.50 -13.90 37.63
CA ASP A 669 -11.51 -13.19 36.85
C ASP A 669 -12.04 -11.92 37.54
N VAL A 670 -11.45 -11.55 38.69
CA VAL A 670 -11.78 -10.33 39.43
C VAL A 670 -10.78 -9.24 39.07
N ASP A 671 -11.18 -8.32 38.20
CA ASP A 671 -10.30 -7.27 37.67
C ASP A 671 -10.34 -5.97 38.52
N GLY A 672 -10.69 -6.08 39.81
CA GLY A 672 -10.79 -4.97 40.75
C GLY A 672 -12.17 -4.80 41.39
N GLY A 673 -12.55 -3.58 41.77
CA GLY A 673 -13.73 -3.37 42.61
C GLY A 673 -14.46 -2.05 42.42
N LEU A 674 -15.80 -2.10 42.58
CA LEU A 674 -16.68 -0.94 42.70
C LEU A 674 -16.97 -0.69 44.19
N ILE A 675 -16.20 0.21 44.79
CA ILE A 675 -16.09 0.39 46.24
C ILE A 675 -17.08 1.43 46.75
N GLY A 676 -17.95 1.03 47.69
CA GLY A 676 -18.88 1.93 48.37
C GLY A 676 -18.26 2.68 49.56
N GLY A 677 -18.68 2.34 50.78
CA GLY A 677 -18.35 3.12 51.99
C GLY A 677 -16.85 3.28 52.27
N ALA A 678 -16.01 2.30 51.92
CA ALA A 678 -14.56 2.41 52.07
C ALA A 678 -13.93 3.49 51.17
N ALA A 679 -14.60 3.87 50.07
CA ALA A 679 -14.15 4.95 49.18
C ALA A 679 -14.39 6.36 49.74
N LEU A 680 -15.04 6.49 50.92
CA LEU A 680 -15.32 7.77 51.55
C LEU A 680 -14.22 8.24 52.50
N LYS A 681 -13.23 7.38 52.79
CA LYS A 681 -12.07 7.64 53.65
C LYS A 681 -10.79 7.36 52.89
N ILE A 682 -9.85 8.30 52.90
CA ILE A 682 -8.60 8.19 52.13
C ILE A 682 -7.79 6.96 52.53
N ALA A 683 -7.61 6.72 53.83
CA ALA A 683 -6.85 5.57 54.32
C ALA A 683 -7.43 4.23 53.85
N ASP A 684 -8.76 4.07 53.91
CA ASP A 684 -9.43 2.83 53.50
C ASP A 684 -9.40 2.67 51.97
N PHE A 685 -9.63 3.75 51.22
CA PHE A 685 -9.59 3.68 49.77
C PHE A 685 -8.18 3.39 49.25
N LYS A 686 -7.16 4.06 49.81
CA LYS A 686 -5.75 3.78 49.50
C LYS A 686 -5.39 2.34 49.84
N GLY A 687 -5.79 1.83 51.01
CA GLY A 687 -5.52 0.43 51.38
C GLY A 687 -6.13 -0.60 50.42
N ILE A 688 -7.24 -0.28 49.74
CA ILE A 688 -7.81 -1.13 48.70
C ILE A 688 -7.06 -0.96 47.36
N ILE A 689 -6.67 0.26 47.00
CA ILE A 689 -5.84 0.54 45.81
C ILE A 689 -4.51 -0.21 45.90
N ASP A 690 -3.88 -0.19 47.08
CA ASP A 690 -2.60 -0.83 47.34
C ASP A 690 -2.68 -2.38 47.31
N ALA A 691 -3.87 -2.98 47.25
CA ALA A 691 -4.00 -4.43 47.11
C ALA A 691 -3.45 -4.97 45.78
N PHE A 692 -3.23 -4.10 44.78
CA PHE A 692 -2.53 -4.40 43.53
C PHE A 692 -1.02 -4.08 43.55
N ASN A 693 -0.49 -3.52 44.65
CA ASN A 693 0.94 -3.29 44.81
C ASN A 693 1.59 -4.60 45.30
N GLU A 694 2.64 -5.06 44.61
CA GLU A 694 3.42 -6.24 45.01
C GLU A 694 4.17 -6.04 46.33
#